data_AF-A0A2V9W409-F1
#
_entry.id   AF-A0A2V9W409-F1
#
_cell.length_a   1.000
_cell.length_b   1.000
_cell.length_c   1.000
_cell.angle_alpha   90.00
_cell.angle_beta   90.00
_cell.angle_gamma   90.00
#
_symmetry.space_group_name_H-M   'P 1'
#
loop_
_entity.id
_entity.type
_entity.pdbx_description
1 polymer ?
#
loop_
_entity_poly.entity_id
_entity_poly.type
_entity_poly.pdbx_seq_one_letter_code
_entity_poly.pdbx_strand_id
1 'polypeptide(L)'
;MATRLSENSARSDLSSRTRVLHISSRFLAFVALTYALLAGLHTLQDFDLGWQLATGRWVVQHHHIFSTDVFSYTASGQPWMYPIVSGIIFYLAFLAGGYGLLSWFGAIACAGTVALLRPNNFYVSALAIVAVPLIANRTQPRAEMFTTILFAAFLTLLWQHYRGGRSRLWLLPILMVFWANLHLGFVAGLALCITYVVLEVFGLLFSAHRAPALARLRKSWPWLALTAAATLINPWGPWIYVALLRQQRAQGLHNAWIVEWGNIRPSWAGLHQALEWRDPQSCFWWLIFVAVLAAGIAAWRKHWGEALLLLASAYFTIQHIRMQGLFACLVVVVGGTLFDELTHSSKEPPGILQLSLRPAQLIIATVLIATTALSALATARSWDLISDRYYMRSTQLSLFGTGLSWWFPERAAKFLEREKLPANLFNTYAVGGYLTWRLFPAYRDYIDGRALPFGPQLFFRAYNLSVQPPDSSAWQQEADARGINTILVPLSRYAGMTLFPQLHAFCRSKSWRPVYMDEVSAIFVRSTSQTAALLDRLQIDCEKVSFDPPSSLNAAASPRTKAELFNFLANAGGVLYSLERYPEALASLDRAQSIFGESGSLHLLHALVLQQSGRPTEAEAEFLTSLRLEPNDETWLDLGLFYMTQKRYSAAAEVFRQSAESSSRPHEMWMMLGQADLQLREPEPALAAFDRAVASSPFGAEGESLGATFYSLIATGRAKAWYQLGDVPQAVSFQEEAVKLAPGDSRLWLGLADLYEAQGRSTLAAQAKQRAKDASTP
;
A
#
# COMPACT_ATOMS: atom_id res chain seq x y z
N MET A 1 -31.50 60.03 6.84
CA MET A 1 -31.85 59.19 5.67
C MET A 1 -30.69 58.29 5.25
N ALA A 2 -29.50 58.86 4.94
CA ALA A 2 -28.30 58.11 4.54
C ALA A 2 -27.95 56.88 5.43
N THR A 3 -28.06 57.00 6.75
CA THR A 3 -27.81 55.89 7.69
C THR A 3 -28.72 54.67 7.47
N ARG A 4 -30.02 54.87 7.21
CA ARG A 4 -30.93 53.76 6.88
C ARG A 4 -30.63 53.13 5.51
N LEU A 5 -30.04 53.89 4.58
CA LEU A 5 -29.63 53.38 3.27
C LEU A 5 -28.36 52.53 3.38
N SER A 6 -27.37 52.93 4.17
CA SER A 6 -26.17 52.09 4.42
C SER A 6 -26.49 50.84 5.23
N GLU A 7 -27.36 50.93 6.25
CA GLU A 7 -27.85 49.75 6.99
C GLU A 7 -28.59 48.76 6.09
N ASN A 8 -29.46 49.24 5.19
CA ASN A 8 -30.15 48.37 4.23
C ASN A 8 -29.18 47.74 3.22
N SER A 9 -28.21 48.50 2.71
CA SER A 9 -27.18 47.99 1.79
C SER A 9 -26.33 46.88 2.44
N ALA A 10 -25.85 47.11 3.67
CA ALA A 10 -25.10 46.11 4.44
C ALA A 10 -25.92 44.85 4.73
N ARG A 11 -27.24 44.98 4.96
CA ARG A 11 -28.16 43.84 5.13
C ARG A 11 -28.39 43.07 3.83
N SER A 12 -28.53 43.76 2.68
CA SER A 12 -28.61 43.07 1.38
C SER A 12 -27.32 42.30 1.08
N ASP A 13 -26.15 42.90 1.29
CA ASP A 13 -24.85 42.26 1.05
C ASP A 13 -24.57 41.08 1.98
N LEU A 14 -24.98 41.16 3.25
CA LEU A 14 -24.87 40.03 4.18
C LEU A 14 -25.78 38.86 3.75
N SER A 15 -27.00 39.17 3.31
CA SER A 15 -27.98 38.16 2.87
C SER A 15 -27.62 37.51 1.52
N SER A 16 -27.03 38.27 0.58
CA SER A 16 -26.54 37.74 -0.69
C SER A 16 -25.31 36.85 -0.47
N ARG A 17 -24.34 37.29 0.34
CA ARG A 17 -23.16 36.49 0.75
C ARG A 17 -23.58 35.16 1.39
N THR A 18 -24.52 35.20 2.34
CA THR A 18 -25.02 34.00 3.04
C THR A 18 -25.74 33.05 2.08
N ARG A 19 -26.54 33.59 1.15
CA ARG A 19 -27.22 32.80 0.11
C ARG A 19 -26.23 32.09 -0.82
N VAL A 20 -25.19 32.78 -1.28
CA VAL A 20 -24.14 32.20 -2.14
C VAL A 20 -23.39 31.09 -1.41
N LEU A 21 -22.93 31.33 -0.18
CA LEU A 21 -22.24 30.30 0.63
C LEU A 21 -23.09 29.03 0.82
N HIS A 22 -24.40 29.18 1.06
CA HIS A 22 -25.32 28.04 1.24
C HIS A 22 -25.58 27.26 -0.06
N ILE A 23 -25.68 27.95 -1.20
CA ILE A 23 -25.83 27.32 -2.52
C ILE A 23 -24.54 26.59 -2.91
N SER A 24 -23.38 27.25 -2.82
CA SER A 24 -22.07 26.65 -3.08
C SER A 24 -21.79 25.46 -2.14
N SER A 25 -22.12 25.57 -0.85
CA SER A 25 -21.99 24.46 0.11
C SER A 25 -22.77 23.21 -0.35
N ARG A 26 -24.05 23.37 -0.71
CA ARG A 26 -24.90 22.27 -1.18
C ARG A 26 -24.44 21.69 -2.51
N PHE A 27 -24.00 22.53 -3.44
CA PHE A 27 -23.48 22.10 -4.72
C PHE A 27 -22.17 21.33 -4.56
N LEU A 28 -21.21 21.84 -3.78
CA LEU A 28 -19.95 21.13 -3.50
C LEU A 28 -20.17 19.85 -2.68
N ALA A 29 -21.18 19.79 -1.80
CA ALA A 29 -21.57 18.56 -1.13
C ALA A 29 -22.09 17.50 -2.12
N PHE A 30 -22.91 17.89 -3.10
CA PHE A 30 -23.33 16.99 -4.17
C PHE A 30 -22.14 16.52 -5.03
N VAL A 31 -21.26 17.44 -5.44
CA VAL A 31 -20.02 17.11 -6.18
C VAL A 31 -19.13 16.15 -5.38
N ALA A 32 -18.96 16.36 -4.08
CA ALA A 32 -18.18 15.48 -3.20
C ALA A 32 -18.76 14.06 -3.14
N LEU A 33 -20.09 13.93 -3.01
CA LEU A 33 -20.77 12.64 -2.96
C LEU A 33 -20.74 11.91 -4.32
N THR A 34 -20.92 12.63 -5.43
CA THR A 34 -20.78 12.07 -6.78
C THR A 34 -19.35 11.61 -7.05
N TYR A 35 -18.35 12.42 -6.71
CA TYR A 35 -16.95 12.07 -6.88
C TYR A 35 -16.54 10.89 -5.97
N ALA A 36 -17.03 10.84 -4.73
CA ALA A 36 -16.82 9.71 -3.82
C ALA A 36 -17.42 8.40 -4.36
N LEU A 37 -18.63 8.44 -4.91
CA LEU A 37 -19.26 7.27 -5.53
C LEU A 37 -18.44 6.76 -6.73
N LEU A 38 -17.94 7.66 -7.58
CA LEU A 38 -17.12 7.31 -8.74
C LEU A 38 -15.72 6.81 -8.35
N ALA A 39 -15.08 7.42 -7.34
CA ALA A 39 -13.76 7.02 -6.85
C ALA A 39 -13.77 5.66 -6.12
N GLY A 40 -14.87 5.30 -5.47
CA GLY A 40 -15.05 3.97 -4.87
C GLY A 40 -15.59 2.90 -5.83
N LEU A 41 -15.94 3.24 -7.09
CA LEU A 41 -16.50 2.29 -8.06
C LEU A 41 -15.40 1.73 -8.98
N HIS A 42 -14.71 0.71 -8.47
CA HIS A 42 -13.67 0.00 -9.20
C HIS A 42 -13.76 -1.52 -9.00
N THR A 43 -13.04 -2.28 -9.82
CA THR A 43 -12.91 -3.73 -9.63
C THR A 43 -12.22 -4.08 -8.32
N LEU A 44 -12.66 -5.19 -7.74
CA LEU A 44 -12.08 -5.78 -6.54
C LEU A 44 -10.64 -6.17 -6.83
N GLN A 45 -9.71 -5.59 -6.08
CA GLN A 45 -8.26 -5.78 -6.23
C GLN A 45 -7.57 -6.25 -4.93
N ASP A 46 -8.33 -6.37 -3.84
CA ASP A 46 -7.79 -6.53 -2.49
C ASP A 46 -7.35 -7.97 -2.17
N PHE A 47 -6.18 -8.10 -1.55
CA PHE A 47 -5.57 -9.39 -1.18
C PHE A 47 -6.34 -10.13 -0.08
N ASP A 48 -7.01 -9.41 0.82
CA ASP A 48 -7.62 -9.96 2.03
C ASP A 48 -9.11 -10.34 1.85
N LEU A 49 -9.82 -9.74 0.88
CA LEU A 49 -11.25 -10.00 0.67
C LEU A 49 -11.57 -11.49 0.45
N GLY A 50 -10.69 -12.25 -0.20
CA GLY A 50 -10.95 -13.66 -0.50
C GLY A 50 -11.08 -14.54 0.74
N TRP A 51 -10.15 -14.47 1.71
CA TRP A 51 -10.27 -15.25 2.94
C TRP A 51 -11.42 -14.75 3.82
N GLN A 52 -11.80 -13.48 3.73
CA GLN A 52 -13.00 -12.94 4.39
C GLN A 52 -14.29 -13.53 3.78
N LEU A 53 -14.39 -13.66 2.46
CA LEU A 53 -15.49 -14.35 1.78
C LEU A 53 -15.56 -15.84 2.15
N ALA A 54 -14.41 -16.52 2.23
CA ALA A 54 -14.34 -17.91 2.69
C ALA A 54 -14.76 -18.06 4.16
N THR A 55 -14.41 -17.11 5.02
CA THR A 55 -14.85 -17.02 6.43
C THR A 55 -16.36 -16.87 6.52
N GLY A 56 -16.95 -15.94 5.75
CA GLY A 56 -18.40 -15.75 5.68
C GLY A 56 -19.13 -17.00 5.20
N ARG A 57 -18.64 -17.61 4.12
CA ARG A 57 -19.15 -18.89 3.60
C ARG A 57 -19.13 -19.99 4.65
N TRP A 58 -17.99 -20.18 5.32
CA TRP A 58 -17.86 -21.23 6.33
C TRP A 58 -18.86 -21.06 7.46
N VAL A 59 -18.95 -19.86 8.06
CA VAL A 59 -19.84 -19.61 9.20
C VAL A 59 -21.32 -19.72 8.80
N VAL A 60 -21.69 -19.25 7.61
CA VAL A 60 -23.09 -19.34 7.11
C VAL A 60 -23.47 -20.79 6.78
N GLN A 61 -22.56 -21.61 6.26
CA GLN A 61 -22.83 -23.02 5.90
C GLN A 61 -22.79 -23.98 7.09
N HIS A 62 -21.95 -23.73 8.10
CA HIS A 62 -21.79 -24.62 9.26
C HIS A 62 -22.49 -24.12 10.53
N HIS A 63 -23.05 -22.91 10.51
CA HIS A 63 -23.66 -22.23 11.66
C HIS A 63 -22.75 -22.13 12.91
N HIS A 64 -21.42 -22.16 12.71
CA HIS A 64 -20.43 -22.28 13.77
C HIS A 64 -19.21 -21.37 13.55
N ILE A 65 -18.69 -20.78 14.63
CA ILE A 65 -17.46 -19.97 14.63
C ILE A 65 -16.28 -20.88 14.95
N PHE A 66 -15.39 -21.10 13.99
CA PHE A 66 -14.21 -21.94 14.18
C PHE A 66 -13.17 -21.27 15.08
N SER A 67 -12.61 -22.03 16.02
CA SER A 67 -11.65 -21.57 17.03
C SER A 67 -10.19 -21.69 16.57
N THR A 68 -9.93 -22.41 15.47
CA THR A 68 -8.61 -22.65 14.89
C THR A 68 -8.68 -22.59 13.38
N ASP A 69 -7.57 -22.27 12.70
CA ASP A 69 -7.47 -22.24 11.24
C ASP A 69 -7.94 -23.55 10.60
N VAL A 70 -8.82 -23.42 9.61
CA VAL A 70 -9.39 -24.50 8.79
C VAL A 70 -8.99 -24.41 7.31
N PHE A 71 -8.48 -23.25 6.86
CA PHE A 71 -8.24 -22.94 5.45
C PHE A 71 -6.86 -23.40 5.00
N SER A 72 -5.83 -23.05 5.75
CA SER A 72 -4.43 -23.22 5.35
C SER A 72 -3.87 -24.53 5.90
N TYR A 73 -3.21 -25.34 5.07
CA TYR A 73 -2.60 -26.59 5.56
C TYR A 73 -1.31 -26.33 6.36
N THR A 74 -0.67 -25.18 6.15
CA THR A 74 0.56 -24.77 6.84
C THR A 74 0.34 -24.23 8.25
N ALA A 75 -0.83 -23.65 8.51
CA ALA A 75 -1.25 -23.07 9.80
C ALA A 75 -2.44 -23.81 10.44
N SER A 76 -2.84 -24.96 9.89
CA SER A 76 -3.93 -25.82 10.39
C SER A 76 -3.82 -26.02 11.90
N GLY A 77 -4.87 -25.65 12.66
CA GLY A 77 -4.88 -25.72 14.12
C GLY A 77 -4.38 -24.49 14.88
N GLN A 78 -3.84 -23.46 14.21
CA GLN A 78 -3.48 -22.19 14.87
C GLN A 78 -4.73 -21.43 15.33
N PRO A 79 -4.75 -20.78 16.52
CA PRO A 79 -5.96 -20.15 17.06
C PRO A 79 -6.52 -19.02 16.17
N TRP A 80 -7.80 -19.12 15.80
CA TRP A 80 -8.49 -18.09 15.05
C TRP A 80 -9.00 -16.98 15.98
N MET A 81 -8.48 -15.77 15.80
CA MET A 81 -8.81 -14.59 16.59
C MET A 81 -9.00 -13.36 15.70
N TYR A 82 -9.96 -13.41 14.79
CA TYR A 82 -10.29 -12.29 13.90
C TYR A 82 -11.82 -12.12 13.75
N PRO A 83 -12.38 -10.88 13.85
CA PRO A 83 -13.81 -10.62 13.78
C PRO A 83 -14.45 -11.06 12.45
N ILE A 84 -15.53 -11.85 12.53
CA ILE A 84 -16.08 -12.58 11.38
C ILE A 84 -17.27 -11.90 10.67
N VAL A 85 -17.90 -10.89 11.27
CA VAL A 85 -19.19 -10.36 10.76
C VAL A 85 -19.01 -9.62 9.44
N SER A 86 -17.85 -8.99 9.24
CA SER A 86 -17.45 -8.41 7.96
C SER A 86 -17.43 -9.46 6.84
N GLY A 87 -16.79 -10.61 7.08
CA GLY A 87 -16.79 -11.76 6.16
C GLY A 87 -18.20 -12.27 5.83
N ILE A 88 -19.09 -12.37 6.83
CA ILE A 88 -20.51 -12.74 6.62
C ILE A 88 -21.21 -11.73 5.72
N ILE A 89 -21.06 -10.43 5.96
CA ILE A 89 -21.65 -9.36 5.12
C ILE A 89 -21.14 -9.45 3.68
N PHE A 90 -19.83 -9.63 3.49
CA PHE A 90 -19.26 -9.77 2.14
C PHE A 90 -19.77 -11.03 1.43
N TYR A 91 -19.89 -12.17 2.13
CA TYR A 91 -20.43 -13.40 1.53
C TYR A 91 -21.90 -13.27 1.15
N LEU A 92 -22.74 -12.65 2.00
CA LEU A 92 -24.15 -12.41 1.67
C LEU A 92 -24.31 -11.41 0.50
N ALA A 93 -23.49 -10.37 0.44
CA ALA A 93 -23.44 -9.47 -0.72
C ALA A 93 -22.98 -10.18 -2.00
N PHE A 94 -22.00 -11.09 -1.91
CA PHE A 94 -21.59 -11.93 -3.03
C PHE A 94 -22.73 -12.86 -3.50
N LEU A 95 -23.49 -13.48 -2.58
CA LEU A 95 -24.65 -14.29 -2.98
C LEU A 95 -25.75 -13.47 -3.67
N ALA A 96 -25.91 -12.20 -3.29
CA ALA A 96 -26.96 -11.33 -3.84
C ALA A 96 -26.60 -10.67 -5.19
N GLY A 97 -25.32 -10.49 -5.51
CA GLY A 97 -24.91 -9.83 -6.76
C GLY A 97 -23.44 -10.02 -7.17
N GLY A 98 -22.79 -11.08 -6.69
CA GLY A 98 -21.42 -11.45 -7.01
C GLY A 98 -20.39 -10.38 -6.69
N TYR A 99 -19.29 -10.38 -7.45
CA TYR A 99 -18.28 -9.33 -7.40
C TYR A 99 -18.82 -7.95 -7.83
N GLY A 100 -19.92 -7.90 -8.59
CA GLY A 100 -20.52 -6.65 -9.06
C GLY A 100 -21.13 -5.84 -7.92
N LEU A 101 -21.92 -6.48 -7.06
CA LEU A 101 -22.49 -5.81 -5.87
C LEU A 101 -21.41 -5.48 -4.83
N LEU A 102 -20.34 -6.27 -4.74
CA LEU A 102 -19.21 -5.93 -3.87
C LEU A 102 -18.49 -4.64 -4.32
N SER A 103 -18.22 -4.44 -5.62
CA SER A 103 -17.69 -3.15 -6.12
C SER A 103 -18.63 -1.98 -5.76
N TRP A 104 -19.94 -2.14 -5.95
CA TRP A 104 -20.92 -1.12 -5.52
C TRP A 104 -20.94 -0.89 -4.00
N PHE A 105 -20.68 -1.92 -3.19
CA PHE A 105 -20.61 -1.79 -1.74
C PHE A 105 -19.43 -0.89 -1.30
N GLY A 106 -18.30 -0.95 -2.00
CA GLY A 106 -17.17 -0.02 -1.82
C GLY A 106 -17.50 1.42 -2.25
N ALA A 107 -18.15 1.60 -3.41
CA ALA A 107 -18.63 2.90 -3.88
C ALA A 107 -19.61 3.56 -2.88
N ILE A 108 -20.56 2.79 -2.36
CA ILE A 108 -21.53 3.22 -1.35
C ILE A 108 -20.85 3.50 0.00
N ALA A 109 -19.82 2.73 0.38
CA ALA A 109 -19.04 2.99 1.58
C ALA A 109 -18.22 4.29 1.49
N CYS A 110 -17.63 4.60 0.33
CA CYS A 110 -16.92 5.84 0.09
C CYS A 110 -17.86 7.06 0.21
N ALA A 111 -18.94 7.07 -0.58
CA ALA A 111 -19.95 8.12 -0.54
C ALA A 111 -20.64 8.24 0.83
N GLY A 112 -20.93 7.11 1.48
CA GLY A 112 -21.50 7.06 2.83
C GLY A 112 -20.57 7.62 3.90
N THR A 113 -19.26 7.37 3.79
CA THR A 113 -18.25 7.98 4.67
C THR A 113 -18.23 9.50 4.48
N VAL A 114 -18.19 9.99 3.23
CA VAL A 114 -18.24 11.43 2.94
C VAL A 114 -19.55 12.07 3.46
N ALA A 115 -20.68 11.39 3.33
CA ALA A 115 -21.95 11.84 3.91
C ALA A 115 -21.93 11.90 5.45
N LEU A 116 -21.26 10.95 6.11
CA LEU A 116 -21.12 10.90 7.57
C LEU A 116 -20.29 12.07 8.12
N LEU A 117 -19.31 12.59 7.37
CA LEU A 117 -18.55 13.82 7.72
C LEU A 117 -19.43 15.10 7.68
N ARG A 118 -20.64 15.01 7.13
CA ARG A 118 -21.65 16.07 6.99
C ARG A 118 -21.14 17.38 6.34
N PRO A 119 -20.84 17.38 5.03
CA PRO A 119 -20.59 18.60 4.26
C PRO A 119 -21.83 19.52 4.26
N ASN A 120 -21.89 20.41 5.26
CA ASN A 120 -23.04 21.26 5.56
C ASN A 120 -22.72 22.76 5.47
N ASN A 121 -21.44 23.14 5.49
CA ASN A 121 -20.93 24.48 5.20
C ASN A 121 -19.92 24.41 4.04
N PHE A 122 -19.55 25.57 3.49
CA PHE A 122 -18.68 25.65 2.32
C PHE A 122 -17.32 24.94 2.54
N TYR A 123 -16.72 25.07 3.72
CA TYR A 123 -15.38 24.58 4.02
C TYR A 123 -15.34 23.06 4.21
N VAL A 124 -16.30 22.48 4.93
CA VAL A 124 -16.43 21.02 5.06
C VAL A 124 -16.74 20.39 3.70
N SER A 125 -17.60 21.02 2.87
CA SER A 125 -17.86 20.56 1.49
C SER A 125 -16.61 20.62 0.60
N ALA A 126 -15.83 21.71 0.66
CA ALA A 126 -14.61 21.87 -0.10
C ALA A 126 -13.52 20.86 0.29
N LEU A 127 -13.29 20.67 1.59
CA LEU A 127 -12.32 19.68 2.08
C LEU A 127 -12.78 18.24 1.82
N ALA A 128 -14.09 17.97 1.83
CA ALA A 128 -14.63 16.66 1.49
C ALA A 128 -14.26 16.24 0.06
N ILE A 129 -14.32 17.15 -0.93
CA ILE A 129 -13.87 16.89 -2.32
C ILE A 129 -12.39 16.51 -2.33
N VAL A 130 -11.55 17.26 -1.60
CA VAL A 130 -10.10 16.98 -1.52
C VAL A 130 -9.83 15.63 -0.85
N ALA A 131 -10.62 15.25 0.16
CA ALA A 131 -10.45 14.01 0.91
C ALA A 131 -10.88 12.72 0.17
N VAL A 132 -11.65 12.82 -0.92
CA VAL A 132 -12.21 11.65 -1.64
C VAL A 132 -11.18 10.55 -1.93
N PRO A 133 -9.98 10.81 -2.50
CA PRO A 133 -9.04 9.73 -2.84
C PRO A 133 -8.55 8.93 -1.62
N LEU A 134 -8.25 9.62 -0.51
CA LEU A 134 -7.78 8.96 0.72
C LEU A 134 -8.89 8.17 1.42
N ILE A 135 -10.15 8.60 1.26
CA ILE A 135 -11.32 7.86 1.73
C ILE A 135 -11.57 6.65 0.83
N ALA A 136 -11.57 6.80 -0.49
CA ALA A 136 -11.75 5.70 -1.45
C ALA A 136 -10.72 4.57 -1.25
N ASN A 137 -9.44 4.93 -1.11
CA ASN A 137 -8.35 4.00 -0.79
C ASN A 137 -8.53 3.25 0.54
N ARG A 138 -9.42 3.71 1.43
CA ARG A 138 -9.74 3.12 2.73
C ARG A 138 -11.21 2.68 2.86
N THR A 139 -11.95 2.63 1.74
CA THR A 139 -13.32 2.11 1.65
C THR A 139 -13.50 1.09 0.52
N GLN A 140 -12.41 0.47 0.06
CA GLN A 140 -12.48 -0.71 -0.80
C GLN A 140 -13.08 -1.90 -0.01
N PRO A 141 -13.76 -2.88 -0.65
CA PRO A 141 -14.44 -3.98 0.07
C PRO A 141 -13.47 -4.93 0.83
N ARG A 142 -13.10 -4.53 2.05
CA ARG A 142 -12.34 -5.30 3.05
C ARG A 142 -12.74 -4.86 4.45
N ALA A 143 -12.51 -5.64 5.50
CA ALA A 143 -12.98 -5.34 6.86
C ALA A 143 -12.57 -3.95 7.39
N GLU A 144 -11.41 -3.42 6.96
CA GLU A 144 -10.95 -2.06 7.25
C GLU A 144 -11.95 -0.96 6.85
N MET A 145 -12.73 -1.16 5.77
CA MET A 145 -13.76 -0.23 5.32
C MET A 145 -14.75 0.15 6.43
N PHE A 146 -15.15 -0.82 7.25
CA PHE A 146 -16.02 -0.57 8.40
C PHE A 146 -15.35 0.32 9.46
N THR A 147 -14.02 0.28 9.57
CA THR A 147 -13.25 1.18 10.45
C THR A 147 -13.29 2.61 9.94
N THR A 148 -13.12 2.84 8.63
CA THR A 148 -13.21 4.19 8.04
C THR A 148 -14.62 4.78 8.20
N ILE A 149 -15.67 3.99 7.90
CA ILE A 149 -17.08 4.40 8.07
C ILE A 149 -17.38 4.74 9.55
N LEU A 150 -17.05 3.83 10.47
CA LEU A 150 -17.40 3.98 11.89
C LEU A 150 -16.53 5.06 12.57
N PHE A 151 -15.28 5.26 12.15
CA PHE A 151 -14.46 6.38 12.58
C PHE A 151 -15.09 7.73 12.19
N ALA A 152 -15.53 7.89 10.93
CA ALA A 152 -16.23 9.10 10.49
C ALA A 152 -17.52 9.35 11.29
N ALA A 153 -18.28 8.29 11.63
CA ALA A 153 -19.46 8.40 12.48
C ALA A 153 -19.13 8.81 13.93
N PHE A 154 -18.13 8.17 14.56
CA PHE A 154 -17.68 8.46 15.92
C PHE A 154 -17.15 9.90 16.04
N LEU A 155 -16.24 10.27 15.14
CA LEU A 155 -15.64 11.61 15.05
C LEU A 155 -16.74 12.66 14.97
N THR A 156 -17.70 12.48 14.08
CA THR A 156 -18.82 13.41 13.87
C THR A 156 -19.74 13.52 15.10
N LEU A 157 -20.03 12.41 15.78
CA LEU A 157 -20.87 12.39 16.99
C LEU A 157 -20.18 13.04 18.21
N LEU A 158 -18.88 12.83 18.36
CA LEU A 158 -18.05 13.42 19.42
C LEU A 158 -17.79 14.91 19.17
N TRP A 159 -17.45 15.30 17.93
CA TRP A 159 -17.21 16.70 17.56
C TRP A 159 -18.47 17.57 17.74
N GLN A 160 -19.64 17.05 17.37
CA GLN A 160 -20.92 17.72 17.62
C GLN A 160 -21.25 17.83 19.12
N HIS A 161 -20.74 16.92 19.96
CA HIS A 161 -20.85 17.06 21.40
C HIS A 161 -19.93 18.17 21.94
N TYR A 162 -18.67 18.15 21.52
CA TYR A 162 -17.64 19.08 21.94
C TYR A 162 -18.02 20.53 21.60
N ARG A 163 -18.36 20.80 20.34
CA ARG A 163 -18.74 22.13 19.85
C ARG A 163 -20.15 22.55 20.28
N GLY A 164 -21.15 21.66 20.21
CA GLY A 164 -22.57 22.02 20.36
C GLY A 164 -23.30 21.53 21.62
N GLY A 165 -22.68 20.69 22.46
CA GLY A 165 -23.29 20.09 23.66
C GLY A 165 -24.50 19.19 23.43
N ARG A 166 -24.90 18.97 22.16
CA ARG A 166 -26.12 18.27 21.72
C ARG A 166 -25.78 17.26 20.63
N SER A 167 -25.48 16.03 21.02
CA SER A 167 -25.32 14.89 20.11
C SER A 167 -25.90 13.61 20.71
N ARG A 168 -26.14 12.60 19.85
CA ARG A 168 -26.71 11.30 20.22
C ARG A 168 -25.62 10.34 20.71
N LEU A 169 -24.94 10.67 21.82
CA LEU A 169 -23.83 9.85 22.36
C LEU A 169 -24.23 8.40 22.69
N TRP A 170 -25.52 8.13 22.93
CA TRP A 170 -26.05 6.78 23.11
C TRP A 170 -25.84 5.84 21.90
N LEU A 171 -25.55 6.38 20.71
CA LEU A 171 -25.17 5.59 19.55
C LEU A 171 -23.75 5.02 19.64
N LEU A 172 -22.84 5.63 20.41
CA LEU A 172 -21.44 5.20 20.48
C LEU A 172 -21.27 3.75 21.00
N PRO A 173 -21.90 3.30 22.11
CA PRO A 173 -21.79 1.90 22.52
C PRO A 173 -22.42 0.94 21.51
N ILE A 174 -23.55 1.30 20.89
CA ILE A 174 -24.22 0.47 19.88
C ILE A 174 -23.30 0.28 18.66
N LEU A 175 -22.75 1.38 18.13
CA LEU A 175 -21.81 1.34 17.01
C LEU A 175 -20.51 0.62 17.37
N MET A 176 -20.06 0.65 18.64
CA MET A 176 -18.90 -0.10 19.10
C MET A 176 -19.13 -1.62 19.13
N VAL A 177 -20.32 -2.10 19.53
CA VAL A 177 -20.65 -3.53 19.43
C VAL A 177 -20.53 -3.99 17.97
N PHE A 178 -21.06 -3.22 17.01
CA PHE A 178 -20.85 -3.53 15.60
C PHE A 178 -19.36 -3.48 15.21
N TRP A 179 -18.63 -2.43 15.59
CA TRP A 179 -17.22 -2.26 15.22
C TRP A 179 -16.34 -3.43 15.69
N ALA A 180 -16.44 -3.82 16.96
CA ALA A 180 -15.64 -4.90 17.55
C ALA A 180 -15.89 -6.27 16.90
N ASN A 181 -17.06 -6.47 16.27
CA ASN A 181 -17.41 -7.70 15.54
C ASN A 181 -17.14 -7.61 14.02
N LEU A 182 -16.89 -6.41 13.49
CA LEU A 182 -16.58 -6.16 12.07
C LEU A 182 -15.06 -6.10 11.81
N HIS A 183 -14.29 -5.41 12.66
CA HIS A 183 -12.86 -5.20 12.45
C HIS A 183 -12.09 -4.84 13.72
N LEU A 184 -10.84 -5.32 13.84
CA LEU A 184 -9.93 -5.00 14.96
C LEU A 184 -9.55 -3.51 15.05
N GLY A 185 -9.86 -2.72 14.01
CA GLY A 185 -9.74 -1.25 14.01
C GLY A 185 -10.66 -0.51 14.98
N PHE A 186 -11.54 -1.19 15.74
CA PHE A 186 -12.40 -0.58 16.77
C PHE A 186 -11.62 0.25 17.83
N VAL A 187 -10.34 -0.06 18.00
CA VAL A 187 -9.40 0.69 18.84
C VAL A 187 -9.28 2.16 18.42
N ALA A 188 -9.48 2.49 17.13
CA ALA A 188 -9.53 3.88 16.68
C ALA A 188 -10.75 4.64 17.24
N GLY A 189 -11.87 3.95 17.47
CA GLY A 189 -13.04 4.51 18.16
C GLY A 189 -12.77 4.76 19.65
N LEU A 190 -12.01 3.89 20.32
CA LEU A 190 -11.52 4.13 21.68
C LEU A 190 -10.55 5.32 21.73
N ALA A 191 -9.63 5.42 20.77
CA ALA A 191 -8.70 6.54 20.64
C ALA A 191 -9.44 7.88 20.45
N LEU A 192 -10.51 7.92 19.64
CA LEU A 192 -11.37 9.10 19.53
C LEU A 192 -12.08 9.45 20.86
N CYS A 193 -12.53 8.46 21.62
CA CYS A 193 -13.11 8.68 22.94
C CYS A 193 -12.09 9.26 23.94
N ILE A 194 -10.86 8.74 23.96
CA ILE A 194 -9.76 9.25 24.78
C ILE A 194 -9.39 10.67 24.36
N THR A 195 -9.19 10.92 23.07
CA THR A 195 -8.93 12.26 22.50
C THR A 195 -10.00 13.27 22.92
N TYR A 196 -11.29 12.90 22.84
CA TYR A 196 -12.38 13.76 23.28
C TYR A 196 -12.27 14.10 24.78
N VAL A 197 -11.94 13.14 25.65
CA VAL A 197 -11.69 13.42 27.08
C VAL A 197 -10.48 14.33 27.27
N VAL A 198 -9.39 14.12 26.54
CA VAL A 198 -8.19 14.96 26.59
C VAL A 198 -8.50 16.41 26.17
N LEU A 199 -9.29 16.63 25.12
CA LEU A 199 -9.74 17.98 24.70
C LEU A 199 -10.52 18.71 25.80
N GLU A 200 -11.45 18.00 26.47
CA GLU A 200 -12.25 18.59 27.55
C GLU A 200 -11.39 18.85 28.80
N VAL A 201 -10.48 17.94 29.15
CA VAL A 201 -9.52 18.11 30.26
C VAL A 201 -8.57 19.27 30.01
N PHE A 202 -8.09 19.46 28.77
CA PHE A 202 -7.32 20.64 28.39
C PHE A 202 -8.16 21.93 28.54
N GLY A 203 -9.46 21.86 28.27
CA GLY A 203 -10.43 22.93 28.56
C GLY A 203 -10.58 23.26 30.06
N LEU A 204 -10.34 22.31 30.97
CA LEU A 204 -10.38 22.55 32.42
C LEU A 204 -9.23 23.45 32.92
N LEU A 205 -8.12 23.51 32.18
CA LEU A 205 -6.95 24.35 32.48
C LEU A 205 -7.24 25.85 32.33
N PHE A 206 -8.26 26.21 31.53
CA PHE A 206 -8.61 27.60 31.26
C PHE A 206 -9.91 27.97 31.99
N SER A 207 -9.86 29.01 32.84
CA SER A 207 -11.00 29.48 33.64
C SER A 207 -12.27 29.73 32.81
N ALA A 208 -12.13 30.30 31.61
CA ALA A 208 -13.23 30.57 30.67
C ALA A 208 -13.93 29.31 30.12
N HIS A 209 -13.26 28.15 30.12
CA HIS A 209 -13.76 26.90 29.52
C HIS A 209 -14.06 25.80 30.54
N ARG A 210 -13.58 25.93 31.78
CA ARG A 210 -13.67 24.91 32.83
C ARG A 210 -15.10 24.47 33.16
N ALA A 211 -16.05 25.40 33.29
CA ALA A 211 -17.45 25.07 33.59
C ALA A 211 -18.16 24.30 32.45
N PRO A 212 -18.16 24.76 31.18
CA PRO A 212 -18.79 24.00 30.10
C PRO A 212 -18.09 22.67 29.81
N ALA A 213 -16.76 22.59 29.93
CA ALA A 213 -16.03 21.33 29.76
C ALA A 213 -16.42 20.28 30.82
N LEU A 214 -16.50 20.67 32.10
CA LEU A 214 -16.96 19.77 33.17
C LEU A 214 -18.42 19.32 32.96
N ALA A 215 -19.29 20.20 32.45
CA ALA A 215 -20.67 19.86 32.14
C ALA A 215 -20.78 18.85 30.97
N ARG A 216 -19.96 19.00 29.92
CA ARG A 216 -19.89 18.04 28.81
C ARG A 216 -19.31 16.70 29.26
N LEU A 217 -18.22 16.68 30.04
CA LEU A 217 -17.66 15.47 30.65
C LEU A 217 -18.69 14.72 31.51
N ARG A 218 -19.40 15.43 32.40
CA ARG A 218 -20.46 14.82 33.24
C ARG A 218 -21.60 14.21 32.42
N LYS A 219 -21.86 14.73 31.22
CA LYS A 219 -22.90 14.25 30.29
C LYS A 219 -22.42 13.13 29.38
N SER A 220 -21.13 13.06 29.07
CA SER A 220 -20.54 12.08 28.14
C SER A 220 -20.04 10.82 28.84
N TRP A 221 -19.53 10.90 30.08
CA TRP A 221 -18.87 9.77 30.75
C TRP A 221 -19.66 8.44 30.76
N PRO A 222 -21.00 8.39 30.97
CA PRO A 222 -21.70 7.10 31.00
C PRO A 222 -21.67 6.42 29.64
N TRP A 223 -21.79 7.21 28.56
CA TRP A 223 -21.74 6.72 27.19
C TRP A 223 -20.32 6.29 26.80
N LEU A 224 -19.28 7.00 27.25
CA LEU A 224 -17.89 6.62 27.02
C LEU A 224 -17.53 5.33 27.77
N ALA A 225 -17.96 5.18 29.02
CA ALA A 225 -17.78 3.96 29.81
C ALA A 225 -18.53 2.76 29.19
N LEU A 226 -19.79 2.95 28.78
CA LEU A 226 -20.54 1.93 28.03
C LEU A 226 -19.89 1.61 26.68
N THR A 227 -19.25 2.59 26.01
CA THR A 227 -18.52 2.36 24.75
C THR A 227 -17.27 1.51 24.99
N ALA A 228 -16.52 1.75 26.07
CA ALA A 228 -15.39 0.90 26.45
C ALA A 228 -15.86 -0.53 26.79
N ALA A 229 -16.94 -0.68 27.56
CA ALA A 229 -17.51 -1.98 27.91
C ALA A 229 -18.07 -2.73 26.68
N ALA A 230 -18.65 -2.03 25.71
CA ALA A 230 -19.22 -2.60 24.48
C ALA A 230 -18.19 -3.36 23.63
N THR A 231 -16.90 -3.05 23.74
CA THR A 231 -15.83 -3.80 23.05
C THR A 231 -15.76 -5.27 23.47
N LEU A 232 -16.20 -5.59 24.68
CA LEU A 232 -16.20 -6.96 25.24
C LEU A 232 -17.36 -7.81 24.69
N ILE A 233 -18.31 -7.22 23.97
CA ILE A 233 -19.45 -7.93 23.37
C ILE A 233 -19.02 -8.48 22.01
N ASN A 234 -18.14 -9.49 22.02
CA ASN A 234 -17.61 -10.18 20.84
C ASN A 234 -17.28 -11.66 21.19
N PRO A 235 -17.13 -12.57 20.20
CA PRO A 235 -16.87 -14.01 20.46
C PRO A 235 -15.65 -14.36 21.32
N TRP A 236 -14.65 -13.48 21.41
CA TRP A 236 -13.43 -13.66 22.19
C TRP A 236 -13.44 -12.87 23.51
N GLY A 237 -14.47 -12.05 23.76
CA GLY A 237 -14.56 -11.16 24.92
C GLY A 237 -13.30 -10.29 25.08
N PRO A 238 -12.60 -10.30 26.23
CA PRO A 238 -11.36 -9.55 26.42
C PRO A 238 -10.17 -10.08 25.61
N TRP A 239 -10.20 -11.33 25.12
CA TRP A 239 -9.07 -11.89 24.35
C TRP A 239 -8.89 -11.24 22.98
N ILE A 240 -9.86 -10.44 22.50
CA ILE A 240 -9.71 -9.60 21.31
C ILE A 240 -8.54 -8.60 21.42
N TYR A 241 -8.18 -8.17 22.64
CA TYR A 241 -7.00 -7.32 22.88
C TYR A 241 -5.68 -8.11 22.78
N VAL A 242 -5.69 -9.42 23.07
CA VAL A 242 -4.54 -10.30 22.81
C VAL A 242 -4.36 -10.55 21.32
N ALA A 243 -5.47 -10.66 20.57
CA ALA A 243 -5.45 -10.72 19.11
C ALA A 243 -4.79 -9.47 18.50
N LEU A 244 -5.20 -8.28 18.94
CA LEU A 244 -4.61 -6.99 18.56
C LEU A 244 -3.09 -6.95 18.83
N LEU A 245 -2.65 -7.32 20.04
CA LEU A 245 -1.23 -7.32 20.39
C LEU A 245 -0.40 -8.32 19.58
N ARG A 246 -0.94 -9.51 19.30
CA ARG A 246 -0.30 -10.50 18.41
C ARG A 246 -0.23 -9.98 16.97
N GLN A 247 -1.30 -9.36 16.49
CA GLN A 247 -1.36 -8.81 15.14
C GLN A 247 -0.34 -7.67 14.97
N GLN A 248 -0.25 -6.76 15.94
CA GLN A 248 0.72 -5.67 15.94
C GLN A 248 2.17 -6.18 15.93
N ARG A 249 2.50 -7.25 16.66
CA ARG A 249 3.83 -7.88 16.63
C ARG A 249 4.12 -8.55 15.30
N ALA A 250 3.21 -9.38 14.79
CA ALA A 250 3.37 -10.06 13.51
C ALA A 250 3.52 -9.05 12.35
N GLN A 251 2.67 -8.02 12.33
CA GLN A 251 2.77 -6.94 11.35
C GLN A 251 4.02 -6.09 11.53
N GLY A 252 4.49 -5.86 12.76
CA GLY A 252 5.73 -5.13 13.05
C GLY A 252 6.94 -5.64 12.26
N LEU A 253 7.02 -6.97 12.05
CA LEU A 253 8.07 -7.62 11.26
C LEU A 253 7.78 -7.58 9.74
N HIS A 254 6.51 -7.56 9.33
CA HIS A 254 6.10 -7.36 7.92
C HIS A 254 6.19 -5.89 7.47
N ASN A 255 6.26 -4.91 8.38
CA ASN A 255 6.33 -3.48 8.07
C ASN A 255 7.54 -3.11 7.19
N ALA A 256 8.60 -3.93 7.19
CA ALA A 256 9.77 -3.77 6.32
C ALA A 256 9.48 -4.01 4.82
N TRP A 257 8.37 -4.70 4.50
CA TRP A 257 8.06 -5.18 3.14
C TRP A 257 6.67 -4.75 2.64
N ILE A 258 5.73 -4.44 3.54
CA ILE A 258 4.37 -4.00 3.17
C ILE A 258 4.29 -2.46 3.17
N VAL A 259 4.28 -1.87 1.96
CA VAL A 259 4.33 -0.41 1.71
C VAL A 259 3.32 0.41 2.52
N GLU A 260 2.13 -0.13 2.82
CA GLU A 260 1.09 0.55 3.64
C GLU A 260 1.55 0.99 5.05
N TRP A 261 2.71 0.52 5.51
CA TRP A 261 3.27 0.80 6.84
C TRP A 261 4.42 1.81 6.86
N GLY A 262 4.96 2.15 5.68
CA GLY A 262 6.11 3.06 5.59
C GLY A 262 5.82 4.47 6.11
N ASN A 263 6.89 5.10 6.60
CA ASN A 263 6.89 6.52 6.94
C ASN A 263 7.01 7.35 5.66
N ILE A 264 6.17 8.36 5.49
CA ILE A 264 6.27 9.33 4.40
C ILE A 264 7.38 10.31 4.74
N ARG A 265 8.48 10.28 4.00
CA ARG A 265 9.58 11.25 4.15
C ARG A 265 9.28 12.49 3.30
N PRO A 266 9.36 13.72 3.85
CA PRO A 266 9.34 14.93 3.02
C PRO A 266 10.52 14.90 2.04
N SER A 267 10.22 14.90 0.74
CA SER A 267 11.22 14.78 -0.33
C SER A 267 10.85 15.67 -1.51
N TRP A 268 11.80 15.89 -2.43
CA TRP A 268 11.52 16.68 -3.63
C TRP A 268 10.48 16.00 -4.54
N ALA A 269 10.47 14.66 -4.59
CA ALA A 269 9.40 13.89 -5.24
C ALA A 269 8.02 14.13 -4.61
N GLY A 270 7.92 14.16 -3.28
CA GLY A 270 6.68 14.51 -2.58
C GLY A 270 6.19 15.94 -2.85
N LEU A 271 7.13 16.88 -3.05
CA LEU A 271 6.81 18.27 -3.43
C LEU A 271 6.35 18.39 -4.90
N HIS A 272 6.94 17.63 -5.83
CA HIS A 272 6.41 17.52 -7.21
C HIS A 272 5.02 16.88 -7.23
N GLN A 273 4.80 15.81 -6.47
CA GLN A 273 3.48 15.19 -6.32
C GLN A 273 2.46 16.18 -5.75
N ALA A 274 2.83 17.07 -4.83
CA ALA A 274 1.95 18.12 -4.33
C ALA A 274 1.54 19.15 -5.41
N LEU A 275 2.29 19.26 -6.50
CA LEU A 275 1.99 20.13 -7.66
C LEU A 275 1.24 19.38 -8.78
N GLU A 276 1.31 18.05 -8.83
CA GLU A 276 0.53 17.19 -9.74
C GLU A 276 -0.96 17.18 -9.36
N TRP A 277 -1.68 18.27 -9.67
CA TRP A 277 -3.11 18.42 -9.37
C TRP A 277 -4.01 17.32 -9.96
N ARG A 278 -3.53 16.59 -10.97
CA ARG A 278 -4.24 15.50 -11.63
C ARG A 278 -3.97 14.12 -10.99
N ASP A 279 -2.83 13.92 -10.31
CA ASP A 279 -2.63 12.75 -9.45
C ASP A 279 -3.59 12.83 -8.26
N PRO A 280 -4.45 11.81 -8.02
CA PRO A 280 -5.27 11.75 -6.81
C PRO A 280 -4.49 11.90 -5.50
N GLN A 281 -3.27 11.34 -5.39
CA GLN A 281 -2.51 11.30 -4.14
C GLN A 281 -1.97 12.66 -3.68
N SER A 282 -1.83 13.64 -4.59
CA SER A 282 -1.50 15.05 -4.27
C SER A 282 -2.36 15.64 -3.15
N CYS A 283 -3.60 15.15 -2.98
CA CYS A 283 -4.51 15.59 -1.93
C CYS A 283 -3.99 15.32 -0.50
N PHE A 284 -3.09 14.35 -0.30
CA PHE A 284 -2.43 14.13 0.98
C PHE A 284 -1.64 15.37 1.42
N TRP A 285 -0.78 15.87 0.55
CA TRP A 285 0.04 17.07 0.80
C TRP A 285 -0.82 18.31 1.00
N TRP A 286 -1.92 18.44 0.24
CA TRP A 286 -2.88 19.53 0.42
C TRP A 286 -3.59 19.47 1.78
N LEU A 287 -3.98 18.27 2.24
CA LEU A 287 -4.60 18.09 3.57
C LEU A 287 -3.61 18.28 4.72
N ILE A 288 -2.34 17.92 4.55
CA ILE A 288 -1.26 18.26 5.50
C ILE A 288 -1.11 19.79 5.62
N PHE A 289 -1.04 20.52 4.49
CA PHE A 289 -0.98 21.98 4.50
C PHE A 289 -2.21 22.61 5.17
N VAL A 290 -3.42 22.13 4.83
CA VAL A 290 -4.68 22.56 5.45
C VAL A 290 -4.69 22.29 6.96
N ALA A 291 -4.19 21.12 7.41
CA ALA A 291 -4.14 20.76 8.83
C ALA A 291 -3.20 21.68 9.62
N VAL A 292 -2.01 21.98 9.08
CA VAL A 292 -1.05 22.93 9.69
C VAL A 292 -1.63 24.34 9.74
N LEU A 293 -2.27 24.81 8.66
CA LEU A 293 -2.93 26.12 8.62
C LEU A 293 -4.08 26.21 9.63
N ALA A 294 -4.95 25.20 9.69
CA ALA A 294 -6.04 25.13 10.66
C ALA A 294 -5.54 25.04 12.11
N ALA A 295 -4.42 24.35 12.36
CA ALA A 295 -3.79 24.30 13.67
C ALA A 295 -3.21 25.66 14.08
N GLY A 296 -2.56 26.39 13.17
CA GLY A 296 -2.09 27.76 13.42
C GLY A 296 -3.23 28.73 13.73
N ILE A 297 -4.33 28.64 12.98
CA ILE A 297 -5.58 29.38 13.23
C ILE A 297 -6.15 29.05 14.61
N ALA A 298 -6.21 27.77 14.97
CA ALA A 298 -6.71 27.32 16.26
C ALA A 298 -5.83 27.83 17.41
N ALA A 299 -4.50 27.69 17.32
CA ALA A 299 -3.54 28.21 18.29
C ALA A 299 -3.66 29.75 18.47
N TRP A 300 -3.76 30.51 17.36
CA TRP A 300 -3.96 31.96 17.40
C TRP A 300 -5.26 32.36 18.14
N ARG A 301 -6.34 31.61 17.92
CA ARG A 301 -7.61 31.77 18.64
C ARG A 301 -7.63 31.11 20.04
N LYS A 302 -6.51 30.54 20.50
CA LYS A 302 -6.32 29.83 21.78
C LYS A 302 -7.12 28.50 21.91
N HIS A 303 -7.55 27.95 20.78
CA HIS A 303 -8.08 26.59 20.60
C HIS A 303 -6.93 25.56 20.54
N TRP A 304 -6.17 25.49 21.64
CA TRP A 304 -4.93 24.70 21.72
C TRP A 304 -5.14 23.19 21.61
N GLY A 305 -6.27 22.67 22.10
CA GLY A 305 -6.58 21.24 22.00
C GLY A 305 -6.84 20.82 20.55
N GLU A 306 -7.56 21.66 19.81
CA GLU A 306 -7.84 21.47 18.39
C GLU A 306 -6.58 21.60 17.53
N ALA A 307 -5.69 22.54 17.87
CA ALA A 307 -4.38 22.66 17.24
C ALA A 307 -3.51 21.41 17.47
N LEU A 308 -3.43 20.94 18.72
CA LEU A 308 -2.69 19.72 19.08
C LEU A 308 -3.27 18.48 18.37
N LEU A 309 -4.59 18.36 18.29
CA LEU A 309 -5.25 17.24 17.60
C LEU A 309 -4.91 17.21 16.10
N LEU A 310 -4.97 18.36 15.42
CA LEU A 310 -4.60 18.46 14.01
C LEU A 310 -3.12 18.09 13.79
N LEU A 311 -2.21 18.65 14.58
CA LEU A 311 -0.77 18.38 14.46
C LEU A 311 -0.41 16.92 14.81
N ALA A 312 -1.02 16.34 15.84
CA ALA A 312 -0.83 14.93 16.18
C ALA A 312 -1.37 14.01 15.08
N SER A 313 -2.52 14.33 14.48
CA SER A 313 -3.07 13.56 13.36
C SER A 313 -2.19 13.63 12.11
N ALA A 314 -1.63 14.80 11.81
CA ALA A 314 -0.66 15.00 10.72
C ALA A 314 0.62 14.18 10.96
N TYR A 315 1.15 14.21 12.19
CA TYR A 315 2.29 13.38 12.58
C TYR A 315 2.02 11.89 12.38
N PHE A 316 0.90 11.35 12.89
CA PHE A 316 0.60 9.92 12.76
C PHE A 316 0.40 9.45 11.31
N THR A 317 -0.16 10.28 10.42
CA THR A 317 -0.26 9.92 9.00
C THR A 317 1.05 10.09 8.21
N ILE A 318 2.00 10.87 8.73
CA ILE A 318 3.37 10.92 8.21
C ILE A 318 4.16 9.68 8.67
N GLN A 319 3.97 9.20 9.90
CA GLN A 319 4.58 7.96 10.36
C GLN A 319 3.97 6.71 9.69
N HIS A 320 2.67 6.70 9.38
CA HIS A 320 1.99 5.51 8.83
C HIS A 320 1.01 5.86 7.70
N ILE A 321 1.35 5.50 6.46
CA ILE A 321 0.53 5.72 5.25
C ILE A 321 -0.93 5.28 5.45
N ARG A 322 -1.18 4.11 6.03
CA ARG A 322 -2.55 3.62 6.28
C ARG A 322 -3.43 4.47 7.21
N MET A 323 -2.89 5.47 7.92
CA MET A 323 -3.69 6.42 8.70
C MET A 323 -4.30 7.56 7.86
N GLN A 324 -3.91 7.70 6.58
CA GLN A 324 -4.34 8.77 5.67
C GLN A 324 -5.87 8.97 5.59
N GLY A 325 -6.66 7.89 5.49
CA GLY A 325 -8.13 8.01 5.40
C GLY A 325 -8.77 8.53 6.70
N LEU A 326 -8.22 8.14 7.86
CA LEU A 326 -8.70 8.60 9.17
C LEU A 326 -8.28 10.07 9.42
N PHE A 327 -7.05 10.41 9.03
CA PHE A 327 -6.56 11.79 8.99
C PHE A 327 -7.43 12.68 8.09
N ALA A 328 -7.76 12.24 6.88
CA ALA A 328 -8.61 12.98 5.96
C ALA A 328 -9.99 13.27 6.56
N CYS A 329 -10.63 12.26 7.18
CA CYS A 329 -11.88 12.43 7.92
C CYS A 329 -11.76 13.50 9.03
N LEU A 330 -10.65 13.49 9.77
CA LEU A 330 -10.38 14.45 10.85
C LEU A 330 -10.19 15.87 10.31
N VAL A 331 -9.39 16.08 9.27
CA VAL A 331 -9.16 17.41 8.67
C VAL A 331 -10.44 18.00 8.08
N VAL A 332 -11.28 17.19 7.43
CA VAL A 332 -12.59 17.63 6.91
C VAL A 332 -13.49 18.16 8.03
N VAL A 333 -13.63 17.43 9.14
CA VAL A 333 -14.54 17.78 10.24
C VAL A 333 -13.97 18.89 11.13
N VAL A 334 -12.72 18.74 11.60
CA VAL A 334 -12.07 19.66 12.54
C VAL A 334 -11.58 20.92 11.82
N GLY A 335 -10.82 20.75 10.74
CA GLY A 335 -10.31 21.87 9.94
C GLY A 335 -11.44 22.65 9.28
N GLY A 336 -12.37 21.95 8.62
CA GLY A 336 -13.51 22.59 7.94
C GLY A 336 -14.39 23.45 8.86
N THR A 337 -14.59 23.05 10.12
CA THR A 337 -15.34 23.87 11.09
C THR A 337 -14.53 25.05 11.63
N LEU A 338 -13.21 24.94 11.77
CA LEU A 338 -12.35 26.07 12.17
C LEU A 338 -12.31 27.19 11.11
N PHE A 339 -12.30 26.85 9.82
CA PHE A 339 -12.38 27.86 8.74
C PHE A 339 -13.76 28.54 8.67
N ASP A 340 -14.83 27.77 8.86
CA ASP A 340 -16.20 28.29 8.91
C ASP A 340 -16.36 29.35 10.03
N GLU A 341 -15.88 29.01 11.23
CA GLU A 341 -15.86 29.90 12.40
C GLU A 341 -14.98 31.14 12.24
N LEU A 342 -14.00 31.17 11.34
CA LEU A 342 -13.30 32.41 10.99
C LEU A 342 -14.22 33.33 10.18
N THR A 343 -14.87 32.80 9.14
CA THR A 343 -15.67 33.64 8.23
C THR A 343 -16.96 34.19 8.83
N HIS A 344 -17.49 33.53 9.86
CA HIS A 344 -18.69 33.93 10.59
C HIS A 344 -18.39 34.70 11.90
N SER A 345 -17.12 34.89 12.29
CA SER A 345 -16.75 35.66 13.50
C SER A 345 -16.89 37.16 13.28
N SER A 346 -17.94 37.77 13.82
CA SER A 346 -18.19 39.23 13.77
C SER A 346 -17.39 40.06 14.78
N LYS A 347 -16.48 39.45 15.54
CA LYS A 347 -15.54 40.16 16.44
C LYS A 347 -14.19 40.30 15.78
N GLU A 348 -13.85 41.52 15.35
CA GLU A 348 -12.50 41.90 14.95
C GLU A 348 -11.54 41.88 16.17
N PRO A 349 -10.27 41.51 15.99
CA PRO A 349 -9.27 41.60 17.05
C PRO A 349 -8.83 43.06 17.24
N PRO A 350 -8.79 43.58 18.49
CA PRO A 350 -8.28 44.93 18.73
C PRO A 350 -6.76 44.98 18.48
N GLY A 351 -6.32 45.87 17.59
CA GLY A 351 -4.89 46.19 17.40
C GLY A 351 -4.30 45.88 16.02
N ILE A 352 -5.04 45.27 15.10
CA ILE A 352 -4.62 45.22 13.68
C ILE A 352 -5.15 46.49 12.98
N LEU A 353 -4.31 47.10 12.12
CA LEU A 353 -4.68 48.24 11.27
C LEU A 353 -6.00 47.99 10.53
N GLN A 354 -6.77 49.06 10.30
CA GLN A 354 -8.04 49.03 9.56
C GLN A 354 -7.85 48.70 8.07
N LEU A 355 -7.52 47.44 7.77
CA LEU A 355 -7.58 46.85 6.44
C LEU A 355 -9.05 46.70 6.04
N SER A 356 -9.56 47.81 5.49
CA SER A 356 -10.91 48.01 4.97
C SER A 356 -11.59 46.72 4.52
N LEU A 357 -12.77 46.49 5.09
CA LEU A 357 -13.71 45.41 4.78
C LEU A 357 -13.63 45.04 3.29
N ARG A 358 -13.12 43.83 2.98
CA ARG A 358 -13.19 43.28 1.61
C ARG A 358 -14.67 43.33 1.19
N PRO A 359 -15.07 44.08 0.14
CA PRO A 359 -16.46 44.20 -0.24
C PRO A 359 -17.08 42.82 -0.47
N ALA A 360 -18.37 42.66 -0.13
CA ALA A 360 -19.05 41.35 -0.15
C ALA A 360 -18.92 40.66 -1.52
N GLN A 361 -18.86 41.44 -2.59
CA GLN A 361 -18.56 41.03 -3.96
C GLN A 361 -17.24 40.24 -4.11
N LEU A 362 -16.14 40.63 -3.44
CA LEU A 362 -14.88 39.86 -3.47
C LEU A 362 -15.00 38.52 -2.73
N ILE A 363 -15.76 38.46 -1.64
CA ILE A 363 -16.00 37.20 -0.92
C ILE A 363 -16.86 36.27 -1.79
N ILE A 364 -17.92 36.81 -2.39
CA ILE A 364 -18.78 36.09 -3.35
C ILE A 364 -17.96 35.58 -4.54
N ALA A 365 -17.13 36.43 -5.16
CA ALA A 365 -16.26 36.04 -6.25
C ALA A 365 -15.25 34.95 -5.83
N THR A 366 -14.63 35.07 -4.67
CA THR A 366 -13.70 34.05 -4.14
C THR A 366 -14.40 32.71 -3.94
N VAL A 367 -15.60 32.71 -3.35
CA VAL A 367 -16.42 31.51 -3.14
C VAL A 367 -16.83 30.88 -4.48
N LEU A 368 -17.24 31.68 -5.46
CA LEU A 368 -17.62 31.18 -6.80
C LEU A 368 -16.42 30.62 -7.57
N ILE A 369 -15.28 31.32 -7.58
CA ILE A 369 -14.02 30.84 -8.20
C ILE A 369 -13.59 29.51 -7.57
N ALA A 370 -13.58 29.42 -6.24
CA ALA A 370 -13.25 28.18 -5.54
C ALA A 370 -14.28 27.07 -5.79
N THR A 371 -15.57 27.40 -5.89
CA THR A 371 -16.65 26.46 -6.27
C THR A 371 -16.37 25.86 -7.65
N THR A 372 -16.09 26.70 -8.65
CA THR A 372 -15.78 26.28 -10.02
C THR A 372 -14.50 25.46 -10.08
N ALA A 373 -13.43 25.90 -9.42
CA ALA A 373 -12.13 25.21 -9.42
C ALA A 373 -12.21 23.81 -8.79
N LEU A 374 -12.87 23.67 -7.63
CA LEU A 374 -13.08 22.37 -6.98
C LEU A 374 -13.98 21.44 -7.80
N SER A 375 -14.99 21.99 -8.48
CA SER A 375 -15.88 21.22 -9.35
C SER A 375 -15.16 20.76 -10.62
N ALA A 376 -14.32 21.60 -11.22
CA ALA A 376 -13.48 21.25 -12.37
C ALA A 376 -12.46 20.17 -12.00
N LEU A 377 -11.80 20.30 -10.83
CA LEU A 377 -10.88 19.30 -10.27
C LEU A 377 -11.57 17.94 -10.10
N ALA A 378 -12.73 17.93 -9.42
CA ALA A 378 -13.51 16.71 -9.20
C ALA A 378 -13.97 16.08 -10.53
N THR A 379 -14.37 16.90 -11.51
CA THR A 379 -14.79 16.45 -12.85
C THR A 379 -13.63 15.85 -13.63
N ALA A 380 -12.45 16.49 -13.63
CA ALA A 380 -11.26 15.99 -14.31
C ALA A 380 -10.79 14.66 -13.73
N ARG A 381 -10.69 14.55 -12.38
CA ARG A 381 -10.33 13.28 -11.73
C ARG A 381 -11.41 12.20 -11.92
N SER A 382 -12.69 12.57 -11.93
CA SER A 382 -13.78 11.63 -12.27
C SER A 382 -13.66 11.12 -13.71
N TRP A 383 -13.26 11.98 -14.65
CA TRP A 383 -12.99 11.56 -16.03
C TRP A 383 -11.79 10.61 -16.14
N ASP A 384 -10.70 10.88 -15.42
CA ASP A 384 -9.52 10.00 -15.40
C ASP A 384 -9.82 8.62 -14.79
N LEU A 385 -10.76 8.55 -13.85
CA LEU A 385 -11.31 7.28 -13.36
C LEU A 385 -12.16 6.60 -14.45
N ILE A 386 -13.21 7.26 -14.95
CA ILE A 386 -14.19 6.68 -15.91
C ILE A 386 -13.54 6.25 -17.23
N SER A 387 -12.47 6.93 -17.67
CA SER A 387 -11.73 6.62 -18.90
C SER A 387 -10.60 5.60 -18.69
N ASP A 388 -10.49 5.02 -17.50
CA ASP A 388 -9.40 4.13 -17.04
C ASP A 388 -7.97 4.71 -17.08
N ARG A 389 -7.81 5.98 -17.48
CA ARG A 389 -6.53 6.68 -17.57
C ARG A 389 -5.76 6.73 -16.24
N TYR A 390 -6.45 6.84 -15.11
CA TYR A 390 -5.83 6.75 -13.78
C TYR A 390 -5.19 5.38 -13.53
N TYR A 391 -5.92 4.32 -13.88
CA TYR A 391 -5.52 2.93 -13.64
C TYR A 391 -4.44 2.44 -14.62
N MET A 392 -4.37 3.01 -15.83
CA MET A 392 -3.29 2.72 -16.80
C MET A 392 -2.03 3.57 -16.58
N ARG A 393 -2.13 4.82 -16.08
CA ARG A 393 -0.95 5.69 -15.82
C ARG A 393 -0.02 5.13 -14.75
N SER A 394 -0.61 4.60 -13.67
CA SER A 394 0.12 4.19 -12.47
C SER A 394 -0.06 2.70 -12.20
N THR A 395 0.71 2.19 -11.25
CA THR A 395 0.74 0.76 -10.94
C THR A 395 -0.47 0.27 -10.09
N GLN A 396 -1.70 0.51 -10.56
CA GLN A 396 -2.92 0.01 -9.91
C GLN A 396 -3.21 -1.47 -10.20
N LEU A 397 -4.01 -2.11 -9.35
CA LEU A 397 -4.52 -3.48 -9.54
C LEU A 397 -6.02 -3.51 -9.90
N SER A 398 -6.61 -2.37 -10.23
CA SER A 398 -8.04 -2.18 -10.50
C SER A 398 -8.27 -1.49 -11.84
N LEU A 399 -9.53 -1.46 -12.25
CA LEU A 399 -10.09 -0.71 -13.36
C LEU A 399 -11.46 -0.18 -12.94
N PHE A 400 -11.95 0.88 -13.57
CA PHE A 400 -13.24 1.49 -13.26
C PHE A 400 -14.42 0.53 -13.48
N GLY A 401 -15.48 0.73 -12.71
CA GLY A 401 -16.71 -0.06 -12.79
C GLY A 401 -16.73 -1.20 -11.76
N THR A 402 -17.14 -2.39 -12.19
CA THR A 402 -17.58 -3.46 -11.28
C THR A 402 -17.00 -4.82 -11.65
N GLY A 403 -16.66 -5.64 -10.65
CA GLY A 403 -16.30 -7.05 -10.83
C GLY A 403 -14.97 -7.44 -10.19
N LEU A 404 -14.50 -8.65 -10.47
CA LEU A 404 -13.15 -9.07 -10.11
C LEU A 404 -12.14 -8.35 -11.01
N SER A 405 -10.95 -8.02 -10.49
CA SER A 405 -9.92 -7.38 -11.31
C SER A 405 -9.05 -8.37 -12.09
N TRP A 406 -8.39 -7.88 -13.13
CA TRP A 406 -7.65 -8.61 -14.15
C TRP A 406 -6.43 -9.40 -13.65
N TRP A 407 -5.89 -9.06 -12.47
CA TRP A 407 -4.69 -9.71 -11.92
C TRP A 407 -4.98 -11.01 -11.16
N PHE A 408 -6.25 -11.35 -10.89
CA PHE A 408 -6.58 -12.58 -10.18
C PHE A 408 -6.48 -13.81 -11.10
N PRO A 409 -5.88 -14.93 -10.64
CA PRO A 409 -5.59 -16.11 -11.47
C PRO A 409 -6.83 -16.99 -11.72
N GLU A 410 -7.90 -16.41 -12.27
CA GLU A 410 -9.21 -17.05 -12.39
C GLU A 410 -9.22 -18.20 -13.41
N ARG A 411 -8.47 -18.06 -14.53
CA ARG A 411 -8.33 -19.11 -15.54
C ARG A 411 -7.46 -20.27 -15.03
N ALA A 412 -6.36 -19.98 -14.34
CA ALA A 412 -5.53 -20.98 -13.66
C ALA A 412 -6.32 -21.75 -12.58
N ALA A 413 -7.12 -21.07 -11.76
CA ALA A 413 -7.99 -21.71 -10.77
C ALA A 413 -9.01 -22.67 -11.45
N LYS A 414 -9.66 -22.23 -12.53
CA LYS A 414 -10.58 -23.07 -13.34
C LYS A 414 -9.86 -24.26 -13.99
N PHE A 415 -8.63 -24.09 -14.47
CA PHE A 415 -7.79 -25.18 -15.00
C PHE A 415 -7.49 -26.22 -13.92
N LEU A 416 -7.05 -25.76 -12.75
CA LEU A 416 -6.68 -26.59 -11.61
C LEU A 416 -7.85 -27.46 -11.11
N GLU A 417 -9.07 -26.92 -11.04
CA GLU A 417 -10.29 -27.68 -10.76
C GLU A 417 -10.64 -28.68 -11.86
N ARG A 418 -10.60 -28.25 -13.13
CA ARG A 418 -10.97 -29.07 -14.30
C ARG A 418 -10.07 -30.30 -14.44
N GLU A 419 -8.77 -30.09 -14.29
CA GLU A 419 -7.75 -31.13 -14.43
C GLU A 419 -7.50 -31.94 -13.15
N LYS A 420 -8.07 -31.52 -12.02
CA LYS A 420 -7.93 -32.16 -10.69
C LYS A 420 -6.46 -32.38 -10.32
N LEU A 421 -5.66 -31.31 -10.40
CA LEU A 421 -4.24 -31.34 -10.07
C LEU A 421 -4.02 -31.78 -8.60
N PRO A 422 -2.85 -32.31 -8.23
CA PRO A 422 -2.57 -32.73 -6.86
C PRO A 422 -2.84 -31.64 -5.81
N ALA A 423 -3.34 -32.07 -4.64
CA ALA A 423 -3.56 -31.22 -3.48
C ALA A 423 -2.24 -30.73 -2.84
N ASN A 424 -2.35 -29.98 -1.74
CA ASN A 424 -1.26 -29.21 -1.12
C ASN A 424 -0.61 -28.25 -2.13
N LEU A 425 -1.38 -27.21 -2.47
CA LEU A 425 -1.00 -26.16 -3.39
C LEU A 425 0.00 -25.19 -2.70
N PHE A 426 1.16 -24.94 -3.31
CA PHE A 426 1.93 -23.73 -2.98
C PHE A 426 1.35 -22.54 -3.72
N ASN A 427 1.28 -21.41 -3.03
CA ASN A 427 0.88 -20.13 -3.58
C ASN A 427 1.60 -18.99 -2.84
N THR A 428 1.64 -17.80 -3.44
CA THR A 428 2.16 -16.60 -2.75
C THR A 428 1.09 -15.90 -1.91
N TYR A 429 1.52 -15.10 -0.94
CA TYR A 429 0.68 -14.34 0.00
C TYR A 429 -0.46 -13.57 -0.68
N ALA A 430 -0.16 -12.89 -1.79
CA ALA A 430 -1.11 -12.03 -2.51
C ALA A 430 -2.32 -12.78 -3.08
N VAL A 431 -2.12 -13.99 -3.62
CA VAL A 431 -3.20 -14.79 -4.23
C VAL A 431 -3.89 -15.75 -3.26
N GLY A 432 -3.29 -16.01 -2.08
CA GLY A 432 -3.78 -17.01 -1.13
C GLY A 432 -5.24 -16.81 -0.72
N GLY A 433 -5.63 -15.58 -0.38
CA GLY A 433 -7.00 -15.28 0.00
C GLY A 433 -8.00 -15.59 -1.12
N TYR A 434 -7.64 -15.28 -2.37
CA TYR A 434 -8.46 -15.60 -3.54
C TYR A 434 -8.54 -17.10 -3.81
N LEU A 435 -7.45 -17.84 -3.65
CA LEU A 435 -7.43 -19.30 -3.84
C LEU A 435 -8.24 -20.00 -2.74
N THR A 436 -8.13 -19.56 -1.49
CA THR A 436 -8.98 -19.98 -0.36
C THR A 436 -10.45 -19.66 -0.60
N TRP A 437 -10.78 -18.53 -1.22
CA TRP A 437 -12.14 -18.27 -1.68
C TRP A 437 -12.55 -19.26 -2.78
N ARG A 438 -11.76 -19.41 -3.83
CA ARG A 438 -12.17 -20.08 -5.07
C ARG A 438 -12.12 -21.61 -5.01
N LEU A 439 -11.21 -22.21 -4.25
CA LEU A 439 -10.84 -23.62 -4.34
C LEU A 439 -11.05 -24.44 -3.05
N PHE A 440 -11.20 -23.78 -1.90
CA PHE A 440 -11.50 -24.47 -0.64
C PHE A 440 -12.92 -25.10 -0.66
N PRO A 441 -13.12 -26.35 -0.18
CA PRO A 441 -12.19 -27.17 0.61
C PRO A 441 -11.29 -28.13 -0.17
N ALA A 442 -11.43 -28.22 -1.51
CA ALA A 442 -10.66 -29.17 -2.32
C ALA A 442 -9.15 -28.85 -2.32
N TYR A 443 -8.80 -27.56 -2.28
CA TYR A 443 -7.44 -27.08 -2.12
C TYR A 443 -7.37 -26.13 -0.92
N ARG A 444 -6.38 -26.38 -0.06
CA ARG A 444 -5.98 -25.51 1.05
C ARG A 444 -4.79 -24.66 0.61
N ASP A 445 -4.68 -23.44 1.13
CA ASP A 445 -3.57 -22.53 0.82
C ASP A 445 -2.31 -22.83 1.64
N TYR A 446 -1.15 -22.44 1.08
CA TYR A 446 0.14 -22.45 1.77
C TYR A 446 0.32 -21.20 2.64
N ILE A 447 -0.23 -20.06 2.21
CA ILE A 447 -0.21 -18.78 2.92
C ILE A 447 -1.27 -17.84 2.31
N ASP A 448 -1.90 -16.98 3.12
CA ASP A 448 -2.75 -15.88 2.65
C ASP A 448 -2.44 -14.56 3.39
N GLY A 449 -3.23 -13.52 3.14
CA GLY A 449 -3.05 -12.17 3.72
C GLY A 449 -3.14 -12.08 5.26
N ARG A 450 -3.57 -13.13 5.96
CA ARG A 450 -3.68 -13.13 7.43
C ARG A 450 -2.31 -13.29 8.08
N ALA A 451 -1.68 -12.18 8.46
CA ALA A 451 -0.40 -12.19 9.21
C ALA A 451 -0.41 -12.98 10.54
N LEU A 452 -1.58 -13.18 11.18
CA LEU A 452 -1.74 -13.84 12.49
C LEU A 452 -1.44 -15.36 12.51
N PRO A 453 -2.07 -16.21 11.68
CA PRO A 453 -1.87 -17.68 11.70
C PRO A 453 -0.48 -18.15 11.27
N PHE A 454 0.17 -17.47 10.31
CA PHE A 454 1.43 -17.95 9.73
C PHE A 454 2.68 -17.53 10.55
N GLY A 455 2.62 -16.36 11.18
CA GLY A 455 3.79 -15.73 11.79
C GLY A 455 4.87 -15.30 10.79
N PRO A 456 5.92 -14.61 11.25
CA PRO A 456 6.94 -14.04 10.38
C PRO A 456 7.78 -15.11 9.69
N GLN A 457 8.13 -16.21 10.36
CA GLN A 457 9.05 -17.22 9.82
C GLN A 457 8.49 -17.89 8.55
N LEU A 458 7.19 -18.14 8.50
CA LEU A 458 6.54 -18.75 7.33
C LEU A 458 6.32 -17.74 6.19
N PHE A 459 6.03 -16.47 6.51
CA PHE A 459 5.99 -15.40 5.51
C PHE A 459 7.34 -15.25 4.80
N PHE A 460 8.43 -15.15 5.56
CA PHE A 460 9.78 -15.05 4.98
C PHE A 460 10.21 -16.34 4.26
N ARG A 461 9.78 -17.53 4.71
CA ARG A 461 9.99 -18.77 3.94
C ARG A 461 9.25 -18.75 2.61
N ALA A 462 7.99 -18.29 2.58
CA ALA A 462 7.21 -18.18 1.34
C ALA A 462 7.85 -17.21 0.34
N TYR A 463 8.33 -16.06 0.83
CA TYR A 463 9.07 -15.08 0.03
C TYR A 463 10.38 -15.66 -0.51
N ASN A 464 11.21 -16.26 0.35
CA ASN A 464 12.49 -16.85 -0.04
C ASN A 464 12.32 -17.97 -1.09
N LEU A 465 11.31 -18.83 -0.94
CA LEU A 465 11.00 -19.85 -1.95
C LEU A 465 10.64 -19.22 -3.31
N SER A 466 9.93 -18.10 -3.32
CA SER A 466 9.49 -17.43 -4.56
C SER A 466 10.67 -16.85 -5.38
N VAL A 467 11.81 -16.55 -4.74
CA VAL A 467 13.02 -16.06 -5.42
C VAL A 467 14.10 -17.12 -5.65
N GLN A 468 13.92 -18.34 -5.13
CA GLN A 468 14.88 -19.46 -5.23
C GLN A 468 14.59 -20.38 -6.43
N PRO A 469 15.62 -20.93 -7.12
CA PRO A 469 15.42 -21.87 -8.22
C PRO A 469 14.63 -23.13 -7.83
N PRO A 470 13.82 -23.70 -8.74
CA PRO A 470 12.86 -24.80 -8.48
C PRO A 470 13.51 -26.11 -8.02
N ASP A 471 14.72 -26.40 -8.52
CA ASP A 471 15.51 -27.59 -8.18
C ASP A 471 16.49 -27.32 -7.02
N SER A 472 16.30 -26.24 -6.25
CA SER A 472 17.10 -25.96 -5.05
C SER A 472 16.73 -26.86 -3.87
N SER A 473 17.70 -27.12 -2.99
CA SER A 473 17.49 -27.89 -1.76
C SER A 473 16.44 -27.26 -0.84
N ALA A 474 16.28 -25.94 -0.85
CA ALA A 474 15.21 -25.24 -0.13
C ALA A 474 13.80 -25.60 -0.65
N TRP A 475 13.63 -25.63 -1.98
CA TRP A 475 12.37 -26.05 -2.60
C TRP A 475 12.08 -27.54 -2.37
N GLN A 476 13.09 -28.40 -2.49
CA GLN A 476 12.96 -29.82 -2.20
C GLN A 476 12.53 -30.06 -0.74
N GLN A 477 13.18 -29.41 0.22
CA GLN A 477 12.90 -29.59 1.65
C GLN A 477 11.46 -29.18 2.02
N GLU A 478 10.96 -28.03 1.58
CA GLU A 478 9.57 -27.65 1.91
C GLU A 478 8.56 -28.51 1.13
N ALA A 479 8.84 -28.89 -0.11
CA ALA A 479 7.97 -29.74 -0.90
C ALA A 479 7.85 -31.17 -0.33
N ASP A 480 8.95 -31.73 0.19
CA ASP A 480 8.93 -33.02 0.89
C ASP A 480 8.29 -32.92 2.28
N ALA A 481 8.64 -31.89 3.08
CA ALA A 481 8.11 -31.71 4.43
C ALA A 481 6.60 -31.41 4.48
N ARG A 482 6.01 -30.89 3.39
CA ARG A 482 4.58 -30.53 3.29
C ARG A 482 3.81 -31.35 2.25
N GLY A 483 4.48 -32.19 1.46
CA GLY A 483 3.86 -32.91 0.34
C GLY A 483 3.34 -32.00 -0.77
N ILE A 484 4.02 -30.89 -1.07
CA ILE A 484 3.64 -29.97 -2.16
C ILE A 484 3.84 -30.68 -3.48
N ASN A 485 2.77 -30.75 -4.29
CA ASN A 485 2.79 -31.37 -5.61
C ASN A 485 2.28 -30.45 -6.73
N THR A 486 1.68 -29.31 -6.38
CA THR A 486 1.25 -28.26 -7.31
C THR A 486 1.72 -26.90 -6.80
N ILE A 487 2.27 -26.07 -7.68
CA ILE A 487 2.68 -24.68 -7.43
C ILE A 487 1.86 -23.77 -8.35
N LEU A 488 1.17 -22.77 -7.83
CA LEU A 488 0.55 -21.70 -8.61
C LEU A 488 1.16 -20.35 -8.22
N VAL A 489 1.72 -19.64 -9.21
CA VAL A 489 2.37 -18.34 -9.02
C VAL A 489 1.68 -17.25 -9.84
N PRO A 490 1.47 -16.05 -9.28
CA PRO A 490 1.07 -14.88 -10.06
C PRO A 490 2.29 -14.33 -10.83
N LEU A 491 2.08 -14.01 -12.10
CA LEU A 491 3.06 -13.37 -12.98
C LEU A 491 2.69 -11.91 -13.29
N SER A 492 1.40 -11.56 -13.18
CA SER A 492 0.84 -10.23 -13.46
C SER A 492 1.58 -9.07 -12.79
N ARG A 493 1.70 -7.94 -13.50
CA ARG A 493 2.14 -6.62 -13.00
C ARG A 493 3.44 -6.67 -12.19
N TYR A 494 4.55 -6.95 -12.87
CA TYR A 494 5.92 -6.99 -12.32
C TYR A 494 6.18 -8.11 -11.31
N ALA A 495 5.15 -8.76 -10.74
CA ALA A 495 5.34 -9.90 -9.83
C ALA A 495 6.15 -11.04 -10.46
N GLY A 496 5.92 -11.36 -11.74
CA GLY A 496 6.71 -12.34 -12.50
C GLY A 496 8.15 -11.94 -12.83
N MET A 497 8.60 -10.75 -12.38
CA MET A 497 9.97 -10.25 -12.54
C MET A 497 10.64 -9.97 -11.19
N THR A 498 9.92 -9.38 -10.22
CA THR A 498 10.48 -8.97 -8.91
C THR A 498 10.15 -9.93 -7.77
N LEU A 499 8.99 -10.59 -7.81
CA LEU A 499 8.55 -11.54 -6.77
C LEU A 499 8.72 -13.01 -7.18
N PHE A 500 8.85 -13.29 -8.47
CA PHE A 500 9.12 -14.61 -9.03
C PHE A 500 10.09 -14.56 -10.24
N PRO A 501 11.32 -14.04 -10.09
CA PRO A 501 12.31 -13.93 -11.17
C PRO A 501 12.74 -15.28 -11.79
N GLN A 502 12.38 -16.40 -11.17
CA GLN A 502 12.85 -17.73 -11.54
C GLN A 502 11.99 -18.43 -12.61
N LEU A 503 11.06 -17.73 -13.27
CA LEU A 503 10.11 -18.32 -14.22
C LEU A 503 10.79 -19.20 -15.29
N HIS A 504 11.88 -18.70 -15.88
CA HIS A 504 12.68 -19.44 -16.87
C HIS A 504 13.30 -20.74 -16.32
N ALA A 505 13.81 -20.69 -15.08
CA ALA A 505 14.34 -21.86 -14.39
C ALA A 505 13.22 -22.88 -14.10
N PHE A 506 12.02 -22.41 -13.73
CA PHE A 506 10.82 -23.25 -13.55
C PHE A 506 10.37 -23.94 -14.85
N CYS A 507 10.45 -23.28 -15.99
CA CYS A 507 10.20 -23.90 -17.30
C CYS A 507 11.24 -24.98 -17.66
N ARG A 508 12.50 -24.81 -17.25
CA ARG A 508 13.62 -25.73 -17.52
C ARG A 508 13.85 -26.77 -16.40
N SER A 509 13.01 -26.78 -15.37
CA SER A 509 13.18 -27.63 -14.18
C SER A 509 13.01 -29.13 -14.45
N LYS A 510 13.71 -29.95 -13.66
CA LYS A 510 13.56 -31.42 -13.67
C LYS A 510 12.56 -31.89 -12.63
N SER A 511 12.57 -31.26 -11.44
CA SER A 511 11.68 -31.58 -10.32
C SER A 511 10.28 -31.00 -10.50
N TRP A 512 10.11 -29.96 -11.31
CA TRP A 512 8.84 -29.29 -11.57
C TRP A 512 8.63 -29.13 -13.08
N ARG A 513 7.41 -29.39 -13.55
CA ARG A 513 7.07 -29.29 -14.98
C ARG A 513 5.88 -28.33 -15.17
N PRO A 514 5.96 -27.37 -16.12
CA PRO A 514 4.84 -26.46 -16.39
C PRO A 514 3.66 -27.21 -17.00
N VAL A 515 2.45 -26.96 -16.49
CA VAL A 515 1.19 -27.52 -17.03
C VAL A 515 0.16 -26.46 -17.42
N TYR A 516 0.36 -25.22 -16.98
CA TYR A 516 -0.48 -24.09 -17.35
C TYR A 516 0.33 -22.79 -17.31
N MET A 517 0.06 -21.88 -18.25
CA MET A 517 0.59 -20.52 -18.23
C MET A 517 -0.38 -19.59 -18.98
N ASP A 518 -0.60 -18.41 -18.40
CA ASP A 518 -1.25 -17.26 -19.03
C ASP A 518 -0.52 -15.97 -18.61
N GLU A 519 -0.97 -14.81 -19.09
CA GLU A 519 -0.34 -13.53 -18.77
C GLU A 519 -0.46 -13.13 -17.29
N VAL A 520 -1.33 -13.81 -16.53
CA VAL A 520 -1.60 -13.52 -15.12
C VAL A 520 -0.85 -14.48 -14.19
N SER A 521 -0.57 -15.71 -14.62
CA SER A 521 -0.22 -16.82 -13.74
C SER A 521 0.36 -18.04 -14.45
N ALA A 522 1.11 -18.86 -13.71
CA ALA A 522 1.55 -20.18 -14.15
C ALA A 522 1.29 -21.26 -13.08
N ILE A 523 1.09 -22.50 -13.54
CA ILE A 523 1.01 -23.69 -12.69
C ILE A 523 2.08 -24.69 -13.08
N PHE A 524 2.81 -25.15 -12.07
CA PHE A 524 3.81 -26.22 -12.17
C PHE A 524 3.39 -27.41 -11.32
N VAL A 525 3.59 -28.62 -11.83
CA VAL A 525 3.31 -29.87 -11.12
C VAL A 525 4.63 -30.60 -10.87
N ARG A 526 4.77 -31.19 -9.68
CA ARG A 526 5.99 -31.91 -9.29
C ARG A 526 6.17 -33.16 -10.14
N SER A 527 7.39 -33.44 -10.58
CA SER A 527 7.75 -34.64 -11.34
C SER A 527 7.89 -35.83 -10.39
N THR A 528 6.93 -36.75 -10.41
CA THR A 528 6.88 -37.94 -9.55
C THR A 528 6.24 -39.12 -10.31
N SER A 529 6.40 -40.34 -9.80
CA SER A 529 5.69 -41.51 -10.32
C SER A 529 4.16 -41.43 -10.21
N GLN A 530 3.64 -40.62 -9.28
CA GLN A 530 2.19 -40.40 -9.11
C GLN A 530 1.63 -39.37 -10.10
N THR A 531 2.47 -38.47 -10.61
CA THR A 531 2.09 -37.36 -11.50
C THR A 531 2.47 -37.59 -12.96
N ALA A 532 3.28 -38.61 -13.28
CA ALA A 532 3.73 -38.91 -14.65
C ALA A 532 2.59 -38.85 -15.70
N ALA A 533 1.54 -39.67 -15.54
CA ALA A 533 0.41 -39.71 -16.48
C ALA A 533 -0.43 -38.40 -16.55
N LEU A 534 -0.28 -37.50 -15.58
CA LEU A 534 -0.86 -36.15 -15.62
C LEU A 534 0.03 -35.21 -16.43
N LEU A 535 1.35 -35.32 -16.28
CA LEU A 535 2.36 -34.56 -17.03
C LEU A 535 2.38 -34.96 -18.51
N ASP A 536 2.32 -36.26 -18.82
CA ASP A 536 2.25 -36.78 -20.20
C ASP A 536 1.07 -36.19 -21.00
N ARG A 537 0.01 -35.75 -20.31
CA ARG A 537 -1.22 -35.20 -20.89
C ARG A 537 -1.28 -33.66 -20.86
N LEU A 538 -0.63 -33.01 -19.89
CA LEU A 538 -0.81 -31.57 -19.62
C LEU A 538 0.47 -30.73 -19.70
N GLN A 539 1.65 -31.34 -19.81
CA GLN A 539 2.89 -30.58 -19.84
C GLN A 539 2.93 -29.65 -21.07
N ILE A 540 3.12 -28.36 -20.81
CA ILE A 540 3.28 -27.34 -21.86
C ILE A 540 4.76 -27.06 -22.12
N ASP A 541 5.02 -26.44 -23.26
CA ASP A 541 6.35 -25.96 -23.66
C ASP A 541 6.36 -24.43 -23.59
N CYS A 542 7.07 -23.85 -22.60
CA CYS A 542 7.10 -22.40 -22.37
C CYS A 542 7.67 -21.61 -23.57
N GLU A 543 8.51 -22.24 -24.40
CA GLU A 543 9.07 -21.60 -25.60
C GLU A 543 8.01 -21.51 -26.73
N LYS A 544 6.86 -22.18 -26.58
CA LYS A 544 5.76 -22.25 -27.57
C LYS A 544 4.39 -21.76 -27.06
N VAL A 545 4.28 -21.29 -25.80
CA VAL A 545 3.05 -20.67 -25.29
C VAL A 545 2.78 -19.37 -26.05
N SER A 546 1.57 -19.20 -26.60
CA SER A 546 1.13 -17.93 -27.18
C SER A 546 0.31 -17.13 -26.16
N PHE A 547 0.48 -15.81 -26.18
CA PHE A 547 -0.27 -14.86 -25.34
C PHE A 547 -1.18 -13.99 -26.23
N ASP A 548 -2.10 -14.64 -26.96
CA ASP A 548 -3.07 -13.97 -27.81
C ASP A 548 -4.21 -13.37 -26.96
N PRO A 549 -4.53 -12.06 -27.11
CA PRO A 549 -5.65 -11.46 -26.40
C PRO A 549 -6.97 -12.13 -26.82
N PRO A 550 -7.89 -12.42 -25.89
CA PRO A 550 -9.22 -12.91 -26.21
C PRO A 550 -9.94 -12.05 -27.26
N SER A 551 -10.75 -12.69 -28.12
CA SER A 551 -11.48 -12.00 -29.20
C SER A 551 -12.41 -10.87 -28.71
N SER A 552 -12.90 -10.97 -27.47
CA SER A 552 -13.66 -9.92 -26.78
C SER A 552 -12.85 -8.65 -26.51
N LEU A 553 -11.52 -8.74 -26.35
CA LEU A 553 -10.63 -7.60 -26.17
C LEU A 553 -10.14 -7.03 -27.51
N ASN A 554 -9.92 -7.87 -28.52
CA ASN A 554 -9.45 -7.41 -29.84
C ASN A 554 -10.42 -6.44 -30.55
N ALA A 555 -11.69 -6.40 -30.16
CA ALA A 555 -12.70 -5.47 -30.68
C ALA A 555 -12.84 -4.16 -29.86
N ALA A 556 -11.85 -3.81 -29.02
CA ALA A 556 -11.87 -2.82 -27.93
C ALA A 556 -12.64 -1.48 -28.18
N ALA A 557 -13.97 -1.53 -28.08
CA ALA A 557 -14.86 -0.40 -28.37
C ALA A 557 -15.05 0.56 -27.18
N SER A 558 -14.94 0.06 -25.94
CA SER A 558 -15.11 0.85 -24.72
C SER A 558 -13.77 1.21 -24.06
N PRO A 559 -13.69 2.28 -23.23
CA PRO A 559 -12.49 2.58 -22.43
C PRO A 559 -12.05 1.38 -21.60
N ARG A 560 -13.02 0.72 -20.94
CA ARG A 560 -12.82 -0.47 -20.13
C ARG A 560 -12.13 -1.61 -20.89
N THR A 561 -12.65 -1.97 -22.06
CA THR A 561 -12.05 -3.02 -22.91
C THR A 561 -10.66 -2.65 -23.44
N LYS A 562 -10.38 -1.35 -23.63
CA LYS A 562 -9.03 -0.87 -23.99
C LYS A 562 -8.06 -1.02 -22.82
N ALA A 563 -8.49 -0.70 -21.61
CA ALA A 563 -7.68 -0.85 -20.41
C ALA A 563 -7.45 -2.33 -20.02
N GLU A 564 -8.42 -3.21 -20.27
CA GLU A 564 -8.22 -4.66 -20.15
C GLU A 564 -7.22 -5.19 -21.19
N LEU A 565 -7.32 -4.75 -22.45
CA LEU A 565 -6.34 -5.11 -23.49
C LEU A 565 -4.94 -4.55 -23.19
N PHE A 566 -4.84 -3.32 -22.67
CA PHE A 566 -3.59 -2.72 -22.22
C PHE A 566 -2.91 -3.57 -21.14
N ASN A 567 -3.65 -3.91 -20.06
CA ASN A 567 -3.10 -4.69 -18.96
C ASN A 567 -2.74 -6.12 -19.42
N PHE A 568 -3.55 -6.74 -20.30
CA PHE A 568 -3.22 -8.02 -20.92
C PHE A 568 -1.86 -7.96 -21.65
N LEU A 569 -1.68 -6.97 -22.54
CA LEU A 569 -0.47 -6.83 -23.38
C LEU A 569 0.78 -6.45 -22.56
N ALA A 570 0.64 -5.60 -21.55
CA ALA A 570 1.72 -5.25 -20.63
C ALA A 570 2.16 -6.47 -19.78
N ASN A 571 1.19 -7.22 -19.24
CA ASN A 571 1.46 -8.47 -18.52
C ASN A 571 2.14 -9.51 -19.41
N ALA A 572 1.62 -9.73 -20.63
CA ALA A 572 2.19 -10.66 -21.60
C ALA A 572 3.64 -10.28 -21.97
N GLY A 573 3.92 -8.99 -22.16
CA GLY A 573 5.28 -8.49 -22.36
C GLY A 573 6.22 -8.83 -21.19
N GLY A 574 5.74 -8.71 -19.95
CA GLY A 574 6.49 -9.09 -18.74
C GLY A 574 6.74 -10.60 -18.62
N VAL A 575 5.74 -11.43 -18.95
CA VAL A 575 5.92 -12.89 -18.98
C VAL A 575 6.90 -13.30 -20.08
N LEU A 576 6.81 -12.70 -21.28
CA LEU A 576 7.73 -12.97 -22.39
C LEU A 576 9.16 -12.51 -22.07
N TYR A 577 9.35 -11.40 -21.36
CA TYR A 577 10.65 -10.98 -20.82
C TYR A 577 11.22 -12.03 -19.85
N SER A 578 10.44 -12.48 -18.88
CA SER A 578 10.82 -13.54 -17.92
C SER A 578 10.96 -14.95 -18.54
N LEU A 579 10.73 -15.09 -19.85
CA LEU A 579 10.99 -16.28 -20.67
C LEU A 579 12.11 -16.07 -21.70
N GLU A 580 12.84 -14.94 -21.63
CA GLU A 580 13.88 -14.51 -22.59
C GLU A 580 13.39 -14.30 -24.05
N ARG A 581 12.07 -14.23 -24.27
CA ARG A 581 11.41 -14.08 -25.59
C ARG A 581 11.30 -12.61 -26.01
N TYR A 582 12.42 -11.89 -25.99
CA TYR A 582 12.48 -10.44 -26.13
C TYR A 582 11.79 -9.83 -27.38
N PRO A 583 11.88 -10.42 -28.60
CA PRO A 583 11.20 -9.86 -29.77
C PRO A 583 9.67 -9.84 -29.64
N GLU A 584 9.10 -10.88 -29.02
CA GLU A 584 7.67 -10.98 -28.75
C GLU A 584 7.26 -10.06 -27.59
N ALA A 585 8.13 -9.93 -26.58
CA ALA A 585 7.93 -8.98 -25.48
C ALA A 585 7.82 -7.55 -26.02
N LEU A 586 8.76 -7.10 -26.86
CA LEU A 586 8.69 -5.78 -27.52
C LEU A 586 7.39 -5.63 -28.32
N ALA A 587 7.04 -6.60 -29.17
CA ALA A 587 5.82 -6.54 -29.97
C ALA A 587 4.52 -6.46 -29.14
N SER A 588 4.51 -7.03 -27.93
CA SER A 588 3.39 -6.89 -26.98
C SER A 588 3.38 -5.52 -26.30
N LEU A 589 4.55 -4.99 -25.91
CA LEU A 589 4.70 -3.70 -25.23
C LEU A 589 4.44 -2.53 -26.16
N ASP A 590 4.93 -2.57 -27.41
CA ASP A 590 4.63 -1.58 -28.46
C ASP A 590 3.12 -1.48 -28.70
N ARG A 591 2.42 -2.62 -28.70
CA ARG A 591 0.94 -2.67 -28.81
C ARG A 591 0.28 -2.06 -27.56
N ALA A 592 0.76 -2.34 -26.36
CA ALA A 592 0.24 -1.70 -25.14
C ALA A 592 0.45 -0.17 -25.16
N GLN A 593 1.63 0.28 -25.57
CA GLN A 593 1.99 1.70 -25.70
C GLN A 593 1.11 2.43 -26.74
N SER A 594 0.73 1.74 -27.82
CA SER A 594 -0.22 2.27 -28.83
C SER A 594 -1.63 2.49 -28.29
N ILE A 595 -2.02 1.78 -27.22
CA ILE A 595 -3.30 2.00 -26.51
C ILE A 595 -3.13 3.14 -25.49
N PHE A 596 -2.02 3.14 -24.73
CA PHE A 596 -1.77 4.14 -23.69
C PHE A 596 -0.26 4.31 -23.41
N GLY A 597 0.35 5.34 -24.01
CA GLY A 597 1.78 5.67 -23.89
C GLY A 597 2.14 6.68 -22.79
N GLU A 598 1.41 6.72 -21.67
CA GLU A 598 1.71 7.56 -20.50
C GLU A 598 1.81 6.73 -19.20
N SER A 599 2.22 5.47 -19.29
CA SER A 599 2.36 4.57 -18.15
C SER A 599 3.82 4.41 -17.77
N GLY A 600 4.24 4.96 -16.62
CA GLY A 600 5.65 4.94 -16.20
C GLY A 600 6.20 3.52 -16.15
N SER A 601 5.44 2.61 -15.52
CA SER A 601 5.81 1.20 -15.44
C SER A 601 5.98 0.50 -16.81
N LEU A 602 5.17 0.84 -17.82
CA LEU A 602 5.31 0.25 -19.17
C LEU A 602 6.67 0.62 -19.80
N HIS A 603 7.10 1.88 -19.63
CA HIS A 603 8.40 2.35 -20.11
C HIS A 603 9.57 1.71 -19.35
N LEU A 604 9.42 1.41 -18.05
CA LEU A 604 10.40 0.60 -17.31
C LEU A 604 10.54 -0.80 -17.95
N LEU A 605 9.42 -1.47 -18.24
CA LEU A 605 9.44 -2.80 -18.85
C LEU A 605 10.01 -2.77 -20.28
N HIS A 606 9.68 -1.76 -21.08
CA HIS A 606 10.27 -1.54 -22.40
C HIS A 606 11.79 -1.37 -22.30
N ALA A 607 12.27 -0.54 -21.37
CA ALA A 607 13.69 -0.35 -21.11
C ALA A 607 14.43 -1.65 -20.73
N LEU A 608 13.86 -2.45 -19.84
CA LEU A 608 14.42 -3.75 -19.43
C LEU A 608 14.53 -4.72 -20.62
N VAL A 609 13.50 -4.82 -21.46
CA VAL A 609 13.54 -5.66 -22.67
C VAL A 609 14.55 -5.13 -23.68
N LEU A 610 14.63 -3.82 -23.91
CA LEU A 610 15.62 -3.20 -24.80
C LEU A 610 17.05 -3.42 -24.31
N GLN A 611 17.30 -3.35 -23.00
CA GLN A 611 18.60 -3.63 -22.39
C GLN A 611 19.06 -5.06 -22.72
N GLN A 612 18.23 -6.07 -22.48
CA GLN A 612 18.57 -7.46 -22.80
C GLN A 612 18.61 -7.73 -24.32
N SER A 613 17.87 -6.96 -25.12
CA SER A 613 17.92 -6.99 -26.59
C SER A 613 19.18 -6.30 -27.18
N GLY A 614 20.10 -5.81 -26.35
CA GLY A 614 21.32 -5.15 -26.82
C GLY A 614 21.10 -3.75 -27.41
N ARG A 615 20.02 -3.05 -27.01
CA ARG A 615 19.63 -1.70 -27.48
C ARG A 615 19.77 -0.65 -26.35
N PRO A 616 20.97 -0.45 -25.76
CA PRO A 616 21.14 0.31 -24.51
C PRO A 616 20.78 1.79 -24.63
N THR A 617 21.00 2.43 -25.78
CA THR A 617 20.66 3.85 -26.01
C THR A 617 19.16 4.11 -25.99
N GLU A 618 18.36 3.13 -26.42
CA GLU A 618 16.90 3.21 -26.39
C GLU A 618 16.37 2.85 -24.99
N ALA A 619 16.98 1.85 -24.34
CA ALA A 619 16.68 1.52 -22.94
C ALA A 619 16.88 2.72 -22.00
N GLU A 620 17.96 3.48 -22.16
CA GLU A 620 18.23 4.70 -21.39
C GLU A 620 17.14 5.77 -21.58
N ALA A 621 16.66 5.96 -22.82
CA ALA A 621 15.58 6.91 -23.11
C ALA A 621 14.22 6.47 -22.53
N GLU A 622 13.97 5.17 -22.47
CA GLU A 622 12.78 4.57 -21.88
C GLU A 622 12.81 4.63 -20.34
N PHE A 623 13.93 4.31 -19.69
CA PHE A 623 14.11 4.51 -18.24
C PHE A 623 13.89 5.98 -17.83
N LEU A 624 14.49 6.93 -18.56
CA LEU A 624 14.31 8.36 -18.33
C LEU A 624 12.89 8.84 -18.63
N THR A 625 12.14 8.12 -19.47
CA THR A 625 10.72 8.38 -19.73
C THR A 625 9.82 7.81 -18.64
N SER A 626 10.12 6.62 -18.12
CA SER A 626 9.47 6.07 -16.93
C SER A 626 9.58 7.03 -15.74
N LEU A 627 10.80 7.45 -15.39
CA LEU A 627 11.04 8.41 -14.29
C LEU A 627 10.35 9.77 -14.50
N ARG A 628 10.17 10.21 -15.74
CA ARG A 628 9.46 11.46 -16.07
C ARG A 628 7.94 11.35 -15.90
N LEU A 629 7.38 10.14 -15.95
CA LEU A 629 5.94 9.87 -15.86
C LEU A 629 5.48 9.44 -14.47
N GLU A 630 6.28 8.64 -13.76
CA GLU A 630 6.02 8.11 -12.42
C GLU A 630 7.37 7.85 -11.70
N PRO A 631 8.00 8.85 -11.05
CA PRO A 631 9.23 8.64 -10.30
C PRO A 631 9.04 7.63 -9.16
N ASN A 632 9.77 6.51 -9.20
CA ASN A 632 9.59 5.40 -8.27
C ASN A 632 10.92 4.65 -7.99
N ASP A 633 10.97 3.92 -6.88
CA ASP A 633 12.18 3.21 -6.42
C ASP A 633 12.68 2.14 -7.40
N GLU A 634 11.77 1.39 -8.03
CA GLU A 634 12.08 0.28 -8.94
C GLU A 634 12.82 0.80 -10.19
N THR A 635 12.30 1.85 -10.81
CA THR A 635 12.94 2.48 -11.99
C THR A 635 14.25 3.20 -11.62
N TRP A 636 14.36 3.80 -10.43
CA TRP A 636 15.63 4.40 -9.98
C TRP A 636 16.71 3.33 -9.75
N LEU A 637 16.34 2.19 -9.15
CA LEU A 637 17.25 1.07 -8.94
C LEU A 637 17.72 0.51 -10.29
N ASP A 638 16.78 0.21 -11.19
CA ASP A 638 17.10 -0.42 -12.48
C ASP A 638 17.89 0.49 -13.42
N LEU A 639 17.63 1.81 -13.44
CA LEU A 639 18.46 2.76 -14.20
C LEU A 639 19.90 2.85 -13.62
N GLY A 640 20.04 2.81 -12.30
CA GLY A 640 21.36 2.78 -11.66
C GLY A 640 22.11 1.48 -11.96
N LEU A 641 21.43 0.33 -11.88
CA LEU A 641 21.97 -0.97 -12.26
C LEU A 641 22.30 -1.06 -13.75
N PHE A 642 21.48 -0.49 -14.62
CA PHE A 642 21.78 -0.33 -16.05
C PHE A 642 23.12 0.41 -16.23
N TYR A 643 23.30 1.58 -15.61
CA TYR A 643 24.58 2.29 -15.67
C TYR A 643 25.76 1.50 -15.07
N MET A 644 25.55 0.70 -14.02
CA MET A 644 26.58 -0.24 -13.52
C MET A 644 26.96 -1.28 -14.58
N THR A 645 25.99 -1.90 -15.28
CA THR A 645 26.29 -2.87 -16.36
C THR A 645 27.02 -2.23 -17.54
N GLN A 646 26.69 -0.99 -17.88
CA GLN A 646 27.38 -0.18 -18.90
C GLN A 646 28.72 0.39 -18.41
N LYS A 647 29.16 0.08 -17.19
CA LYS A 647 30.37 0.59 -16.52
C LYS A 647 30.42 2.13 -16.39
N ARG A 648 29.26 2.79 -16.49
CA ARG A 648 29.07 4.24 -16.32
C ARG A 648 28.94 4.59 -14.84
N TYR A 649 29.90 4.17 -14.03
CA TYR A 649 29.81 4.18 -12.56
C TYR A 649 29.53 5.57 -11.97
N SER A 650 30.04 6.64 -12.59
CA SER A 650 29.74 8.03 -12.18
C SER A 650 28.25 8.39 -12.37
N ALA A 651 27.61 7.92 -13.44
CA ALA A 651 26.17 8.12 -13.67
C ALA A 651 25.33 7.22 -12.76
N ALA A 652 25.79 6.00 -12.46
CA ALA A 652 25.16 5.12 -11.48
C ALA A 652 25.19 5.73 -10.07
N ALA A 653 26.36 6.23 -9.63
CA ALA A 653 26.52 6.90 -8.36
C ALA A 653 25.61 8.13 -8.24
N GLU A 654 25.51 8.96 -9.28
CA GLU A 654 24.59 10.11 -9.25
C GLU A 654 23.11 9.69 -9.20
N VAL A 655 22.71 8.65 -9.94
CA VAL A 655 21.35 8.08 -9.85
C VAL A 655 21.02 7.59 -8.44
N PHE A 656 21.89 6.77 -7.85
CA PHE A 656 21.67 6.25 -6.49
C PHE A 656 21.68 7.37 -5.44
N ARG A 657 22.53 8.38 -5.61
CA ARG A 657 22.61 9.57 -4.74
C ARG A 657 21.34 10.42 -4.79
N GLN A 658 20.80 10.67 -5.99
CA GLN A 658 19.55 11.43 -6.17
C GLN A 658 18.33 10.68 -5.63
N SER A 659 18.27 9.36 -5.84
CA SER A 659 17.12 8.55 -5.39
C SER A 659 17.14 8.31 -3.87
N ALA A 660 18.28 8.03 -3.25
CA ALA A 660 18.40 7.57 -1.87
C ALA A 660 17.81 8.51 -0.79
N GLU A 661 17.72 9.82 -1.04
CA GLU A 661 17.09 10.77 -0.10
C GLU A 661 15.56 10.82 -0.22
N SER A 662 15.01 10.45 -1.39
CA SER A 662 13.57 10.45 -1.67
C SER A 662 12.91 9.07 -1.60
N SER A 663 13.72 8.01 -1.62
CA SER A 663 13.32 6.61 -1.71
C SER A 663 12.54 6.08 -0.50
N SER A 664 11.63 5.12 -0.72
CA SER A 664 11.02 4.34 0.36
C SER A 664 11.94 3.22 0.87
N ARG A 665 12.91 2.79 0.05
CA ARG A 665 13.96 1.82 0.39
C ARG A 665 15.36 2.45 0.28
N PRO A 666 15.65 3.50 1.06
CA PRO A 666 16.91 4.24 0.96
C PRO A 666 18.15 3.37 1.22
N HIS A 667 18.02 2.30 2.00
CA HIS A 667 19.11 1.37 2.30
C HIS A 667 19.57 0.56 1.08
N GLU A 668 18.67 0.23 0.14
CA GLU A 668 19.03 -0.39 -1.14
C GLU A 668 19.85 0.61 -1.98
N MET A 669 19.37 1.85 -2.09
CA MET A 669 20.05 2.91 -2.86
C MET A 669 21.41 3.30 -2.28
N TRP A 670 21.53 3.47 -0.96
CA TRP A 670 22.81 3.74 -0.29
C TRP A 670 23.80 2.56 -0.43
N MET A 671 23.32 1.31 -0.40
CA MET A 671 24.16 0.14 -0.66
C MET A 671 24.68 0.15 -2.10
N MET A 672 23.83 0.45 -3.09
CA MET A 672 24.25 0.48 -4.50
C MET A 672 25.15 1.68 -4.83
N LEU A 673 24.95 2.83 -4.17
CA LEU A 673 25.89 3.95 -4.22
C LEU A 673 27.29 3.52 -3.75
N GLY A 674 27.39 2.89 -2.58
CA GLY A 674 28.68 2.41 -2.08
C GLY A 674 29.34 1.37 -2.99
N GLN A 675 28.55 0.56 -3.72
CA GLN A 675 29.08 -0.32 -4.76
C GLN A 675 29.57 0.42 -6.01
N ALA A 676 28.93 1.52 -6.41
CA ALA A 676 29.36 2.38 -7.51
C ALA A 676 30.65 3.15 -7.17
N ASP A 677 30.71 3.75 -5.98
CA ASP A 677 31.87 4.50 -5.47
C ASP A 677 33.10 3.58 -5.35
N LEU A 678 32.93 2.31 -4.95
CA LEU A 678 33.99 1.29 -5.00
C LEU A 678 34.54 1.02 -6.42
N GLN A 679 33.72 1.13 -7.47
CA GLN A 679 34.18 0.99 -8.86
C GLN A 679 34.89 2.26 -9.36
N LEU A 680 34.52 3.44 -8.86
CA LEU A 680 35.22 4.70 -9.07
C LEU A 680 36.58 4.76 -8.34
N ARG A 681 36.82 3.86 -7.38
CA ARG A 681 37.93 3.88 -6.41
C ARG A 681 37.84 5.04 -5.43
N GLU A 682 36.62 5.33 -4.97
CA GLU A 682 36.31 6.32 -3.94
C GLU A 682 35.89 5.61 -2.63
N PRO A 683 36.83 4.97 -1.89
CA PRO A 683 36.49 4.13 -0.74
C PRO A 683 35.92 4.91 0.45
N GLU A 684 36.26 6.18 0.63
CA GLU A 684 35.74 7.01 1.72
C GLU A 684 34.25 7.36 1.51
N PRO A 685 33.80 7.87 0.34
CA PRO A 685 32.38 7.90 -0.01
C PRO A 685 31.69 6.54 0.11
N ALA A 686 32.32 5.46 -0.36
CA ALA A 686 31.72 4.13 -0.28
C ALA A 686 31.44 3.69 1.17
N LEU A 687 32.37 3.89 2.10
CA LEU A 687 32.16 3.63 3.53
C LEU A 687 31.01 4.48 4.09
N ALA A 688 30.98 5.78 3.79
CA ALA A 688 29.90 6.66 4.25
C ALA A 688 28.53 6.28 3.67
N ALA A 689 28.47 5.79 2.43
CA ALA A 689 27.26 5.25 1.82
C ALA A 689 26.82 3.94 2.49
N PHE A 690 27.74 3.01 2.76
CA PHE A 690 27.44 1.78 3.50
C PHE A 690 26.95 2.07 4.94
N ASP A 691 27.50 3.07 5.62
CA ASP A 691 27.05 3.49 6.94
C ASP A 691 25.62 4.07 6.89
N ARG A 692 25.28 4.87 5.88
CA ARG A 692 23.90 5.33 5.62
C ARG A 692 22.96 4.17 5.28
N ALA A 693 23.44 3.15 4.56
CA ALA A 693 22.66 1.96 4.24
C ALA A 693 22.29 1.17 5.51
N VAL A 694 23.25 0.95 6.42
CA VAL A 694 22.99 0.32 7.73
C VAL A 694 22.07 1.18 8.58
N ALA A 695 22.34 2.49 8.70
CA ALA A 695 21.53 3.42 9.51
C ALA A 695 20.10 3.63 9.01
N SER A 696 19.79 3.25 7.76
CA SER A 696 18.45 3.32 7.16
C SER A 696 17.83 1.95 6.85
N SER A 697 18.49 0.87 7.29
CA SER A 697 18.03 -0.51 7.18
C SER A 697 16.78 -0.77 8.03
N PRO A 698 15.79 -1.54 7.52
CA PRO A 698 14.66 -2.00 8.32
C PRO A 698 15.00 -3.24 9.17
N PHE A 699 16.16 -3.87 8.95
CA PHE A 699 16.55 -5.13 9.57
C PHE A 699 17.18 -4.90 10.97
N GLY A 700 16.35 -4.54 11.95
CA GLY A 700 16.75 -4.44 13.36
C GLY A 700 17.13 -5.78 13.99
N ALA A 701 17.50 -5.78 15.27
CA ALA A 701 18.08 -6.95 15.97
C ALA A 701 17.22 -8.24 15.92
N GLU A 702 15.88 -8.15 15.96
CA GLU A 702 15.01 -9.34 15.80
C GLU A 702 14.94 -9.87 14.36
N GLY A 703 15.43 -9.10 13.38
CA GLY A 703 15.47 -9.41 11.96
C GLY A 703 16.88 -9.64 11.40
N GLU A 704 17.89 -9.85 12.24
CA GLU A 704 19.29 -10.03 11.83
C GLU A 704 19.48 -11.19 10.84
N SER A 705 18.76 -12.32 11.05
CA SER A 705 18.75 -13.47 10.13
C SER A 705 18.03 -13.21 8.79
N LEU A 706 17.23 -12.15 8.69
CA LEU A 706 16.53 -11.70 7.48
C LEU A 706 17.37 -10.66 6.72
N GLY A 707 18.04 -9.79 7.46
CA GLY A 707 19.02 -8.84 6.94
C GLY A 707 20.38 -9.46 6.62
N ALA A 708 20.63 -10.73 6.96
CA ALA A 708 21.94 -11.38 6.86
C ALA A 708 22.59 -11.23 5.48
N THR A 709 21.84 -11.43 4.39
CA THR A 709 22.33 -11.22 3.02
C THR A 709 22.68 -9.75 2.74
N PHE A 710 21.84 -8.81 3.18
CA PHE A 710 22.08 -7.37 3.03
C PHE A 710 23.33 -6.94 3.83
N TYR A 711 23.41 -7.29 5.11
CA TYR A 711 24.57 -6.96 5.94
C TYR A 711 25.85 -7.66 5.46
N SER A 712 25.77 -8.88 4.93
CA SER A 712 26.90 -9.55 4.30
C SER A 712 27.40 -8.83 3.04
N LEU A 713 26.50 -8.28 2.21
CA LEU A 713 26.86 -7.45 1.06
C LEU A 713 27.51 -6.13 1.51
N ILE A 714 26.97 -5.48 2.54
CA ILE A 714 27.55 -4.29 3.17
C ILE A 714 28.95 -4.57 3.72
N ALA A 715 29.13 -5.63 4.50
CA ALA A 715 30.40 -6.01 5.09
C ALA A 715 31.45 -6.35 4.00
N THR A 716 31.05 -7.07 2.94
CA THR A 716 31.88 -7.30 1.75
C THR A 716 32.24 -6.00 1.03
N GLY A 717 31.35 -5.00 1.03
CA GLY A 717 31.61 -3.66 0.51
C GLY A 717 32.63 -2.89 1.34
N ARG A 718 32.44 -2.83 2.67
CA ARG A 718 33.39 -2.23 3.61
C ARG A 718 34.77 -2.90 3.53
N ALA A 719 34.82 -4.23 3.43
CA ALA A 719 36.07 -4.97 3.26
C ALA A 719 36.86 -4.51 2.02
N LYS A 720 36.17 -4.35 0.88
CA LYS A 720 36.77 -3.83 -0.36
C LYS A 720 37.23 -2.37 -0.23
N ALA A 721 36.49 -1.54 0.51
CA ALA A 721 36.87 -0.13 0.73
C ALA A 721 38.14 -0.02 1.59
N TRP A 722 38.22 -0.74 2.71
CA TRP A 722 39.43 -0.79 3.54
C TRP A 722 40.63 -1.37 2.81
N TYR A 723 40.42 -2.37 1.94
CA TYR A 723 41.49 -2.88 1.06
C TYR A 723 41.99 -1.83 0.06
N GLN A 724 41.09 -1.02 -0.53
CA GLN A 724 41.47 0.11 -1.39
C GLN A 724 42.23 1.22 -0.63
N LEU A 725 41.94 1.41 0.66
CA LEU A 725 42.68 2.30 1.57
C LEU A 725 44.02 1.70 2.07
N GLY A 726 44.28 0.42 1.80
CA GLY A 726 45.49 -0.29 2.24
C GLY A 726 45.42 -0.91 3.64
N ASP A 727 44.32 -0.75 4.39
CA ASP A 727 44.12 -1.40 5.69
C ASP A 727 43.60 -2.83 5.49
N VAL A 728 44.52 -3.73 5.12
CA VAL A 728 44.25 -5.17 4.99
C VAL A 728 43.73 -5.78 6.31
N PRO A 729 44.22 -5.42 7.52
CA PRO A 729 43.60 -5.83 8.79
C PRO A 729 42.10 -5.51 8.93
N GLN A 730 41.67 -4.28 8.63
CA GLN A 730 40.24 -3.92 8.64
C GLN A 730 39.47 -4.64 7.54
N ALA A 731 40.06 -4.78 6.35
CA ALA A 731 39.46 -5.52 5.24
C ALA A 731 39.15 -6.99 5.63
N VAL A 732 40.11 -7.67 6.27
CA VAL A 732 39.92 -9.03 6.82
C VAL A 732 38.79 -9.05 7.86
N SER A 733 38.76 -8.10 8.79
CA SER A 733 37.74 -8.03 9.85
C SER A 733 36.30 -7.96 9.28
N PHE A 734 36.05 -7.08 8.31
CA PHE A 734 34.74 -6.98 7.65
C PHE A 734 34.43 -8.18 6.75
N GLN A 735 35.43 -8.81 6.13
CA GLN A 735 35.19 -10.02 5.34
C GLN A 735 34.90 -11.25 6.22
N GLU A 736 35.49 -11.33 7.43
CA GLU A 736 35.07 -12.31 8.43
C GLU A 736 33.64 -12.06 8.92
N GLU A 737 33.22 -10.80 9.08
CA GLU A 737 31.82 -10.43 9.41
C GLU A 737 30.85 -10.92 8.33
N ALA A 738 31.14 -10.65 7.06
CA ALA A 738 30.35 -11.16 5.92
C ALA A 738 30.21 -12.69 5.95
N VAL A 739 31.31 -13.40 6.17
CA VAL A 739 31.33 -14.87 6.29
C VAL A 739 30.55 -15.37 7.52
N LYS A 740 30.56 -14.66 8.65
CA LYS A 740 29.75 -15.00 9.84
C LYS A 740 28.26 -14.83 9.58
N LEU A 741 27.87 -13.81 8.80
CA LEU A 741 26.47 -13.53 8.43
C LEU A 741 25.92 -14.50 7.39
N ALA A 742 26.71 -14.86 6.36
CA ALA A 742 26.29 -15.75 5.28
C ALA A 742 27.29 -16.90 5.02
N PRO A 743 27.50 -17.82 5.99
CA PRO A 743 28.55 -18.84 5.91
C PRO A 743 28.38 -19.88 4.80
N GLY A 744 27.23 -19.91 4.12
CA GLY A 744 26.95 -20.76 2.95
C GLY A 744 27.32 -20.14 1.61
N ASP A 745 27.72 -18.86 1.52
CA ASP A 745 28.16 -18.26 0.26
C ASP A 745 29.68 -18.46 0.08
N SER A 746 30.05 -19.38 -0.80
CA SER A 746 31.45 -19.72 -1.09
C SER A 746 32.28 -18.53 -1.61
N ARG A 747 31.65 -17.53 -2.23
CA ARG A 747 32.33 -16.32 -2.74
C ARG A 747 32.89 -15.47 -1.60
N LEU A 748 32.23 -15.47 -0.44
CA LEU A 748 32.67 -14.74 0.74
C LEU A 748 33.90 -15.40 1.38
N TRP A 749 33.94 -16.74 1.40
CA TRP A 749 35.08 -17.52 1.83
C TRP A 749 36.29 -17.36 0.89
N LEU A 750 36.08 -17.27 -0.43
CA LEU A 750 37.15 -16.96 -1.38
C LEU A 750 37.71 -15.55 -1.15
N GLY A 751 36.85 -14.52 -1.03
CA GLY A 751 37.29 -13.16 -0.72
C GLY A 751 38.05 -13.06 0.62
N LEU A 752 37.65 -13.84 1.63
CA LEU A 752 38.38 -13.92 2.90
C LEU A 752 39.77 -14.57 2.72
N ALA A 753 39.87 -15.60 1.89
CA ALA A 753 41.14 -16.26 1.60
C ALA A 753 42.12 -15.34 0.86
N ASP A 754 41.65 -14.59 -0.12
CA ASP A 754 42.48 -13.66 -0.90
C ASP A 754 43.01 -12.51 0.00
N LEU A 755 42.20 -12.02 0.94
CA LEU A 755 42.63 -11.06 1.95
C LEU A 755 43.62 -11.66 2.97
N TYR A 756 43.44 -12.92 3.38
CA TYR A 756 44.45 -13.61 4.19
C TYR A 756 45.77 -13.81 3.44
N GLU A 757 45.76 -14.08 2.13
CA GLU A 757 46.98 -14.14 1.31
C GLU A 757 47.66 -12.76 1.18
N ALA A 758 46.89 -11.69 0.98
CA ALA A 758 47.41 -10.32 1.04
C ALA A 758 48.01 -9.95 2.42
N GLN A 759 47.54 -10.58 3.49
CA GLN A 759 48.07 -10.46 4.85
C GLN A 759 49.19 -11.47 5.18
N GLY A 760 49.63 -12.29 4.23
CA GLY A 760 50.66 -13.32 4.42
C GLY A 760 50.24 -14.53 5.28
N ARG A 761 48.95 -14.69 5.59
CA ARG A 761 48.39 -15.74 6.44
C ARG A 761 47.98 -16.99 5.64
N SER A 762 48.92 -17.57 4.89
CA SER A 762 48.66 -18.65 3.92
C SER A 762 47.95 -19.89 4.49
N THR A 763 48.11 -20.18 5.79
CA THR A 763 47.40 -21.27 6.47
C THR A 763 45.90 -20.99 6.64
N LEU A 764 45.52 -19.76 7.00
CA LEU A 764 44.11 -19.35 7.08
C LEU A 764 43.48 -19.22 5.68
N ALA A 765 44.26 -18.74 4.70
CA ALA A 765 43.81 -18.70 3.30
C ALA A 765 43.49 -20.10 2.76
N ALA A 766 44.34 -21.11 3.03
CA ALA A 766 44.08 -22.50 2.66
C ALA A 766 42.82 -23.06 3.34
N GLN A 767 42.59 -22.73 4.63
CA GLN A 767 41.37 -23.13 5.34
C GLN A 767 40.12 -22.47 4.76
N ALA A 768 40.17 -21.17 4.43
CA ALA A 768 39.07 -20.44 3.81
C ALA A 768 38.78 -20.96 2.37
N LYS A 769 39.82 -21.27 1.58
CA LYS A 769 39.69 -21.92 0.27
C LYS A 769 39.13 -23.35 0.36
N GLN A 770 39.29 -24.06 1.48
CA GLN A 770 38.59 -25.32 1.70
C GLN A 770 37.11 -25.09 2.06
N ARG A 771 36.82 -24.18 3.01
CA ARG A 771 35.43 -23.81 3.37
C ARG A 771 34.62 -23.32 2.17
N ALA A 772 35.23 -22.61 1.24
CA ALA A 772 34.62 -22.23 -0.03
C ALA A 772 34.18 -23.43 -0.87
N LYS A 773 34.97 -24.52 -0.91
CA LYS A 773 34.59 -25.75 -1.61
C LYS A 773 33.46 -26.46 -0.88
N ASP A 774 33.58 -26.59 0.45
CA ASP A 774 32.56 -27.23 1.30
C ASP A 774 31.18 -26.53 1.12
N ALA A 775 31.17 -25.20 1.04
CA ALA A 775 30.01 -24.36 0.77
C ALA A 775 29.59 -24.29 -0.72
N SER A 776 30.35 -24.89 -1.64
CA SER A 776 29.99 -25.02 -3.07
C SER A 776 29.44 -26.40 -3.43
N THR A 777 29.47 -27.35 -2.49
CA THR A 777 28.79 -28.65 -2.62
C THR A 777 27.30 -28.52 -2.29
N PRO A 778 26.39 -29.11 -3.10
CA PRO A 778 24.94 -28.96 -2.94
C PRO A 778 24.31 -29.77 -1.80
#